data_AF-A0A0R1YXB4-F1
#
_entry.id   AF-A0A0R1YXB4-F1
#
_cell.length_a   1.000
_cell.length_b   1.000
_cell.length_c   1.000
_cell.angle_alpha   90.00
_cell.angle_beta   90.00
_cell.angle_gamma   90.00
#
_symmetry.space_group_name_H-M   'P 1'
#
loop_
_entity.id
_entity.type
_entity.pdbx_description
1 polymer ?
#
loop_
_entity_poly.entity_id
_entity_poly.type
_entity_poly.pdbx_seq_one_letter_code
_entity_poly.pdbx_strand_id
1 'polypeptide(L)'
;MKQSKLTAVLLTLTLGIGTGIVDTGYLMSPRDALAADTATTGESTPQSDFKWSFDSVNKTATVTGANVWFGQSGNTESSVVIPDTVTNDGQTYKVTSIGSHAFDYQDGVVSVTLPKYLTTIGESAFAYLKNLTNVDFSQATNLKTIGNLAFVGLQQTTSITLPDSVTTIGRLAFAYAHVSQVNLGQSVQTIGEKAFAAMDNLAKVSLNSNLVSIGDQAFVYDSKLSDVNWSDATSLKDIGEGAFVYAGLKGTIPIPAAVQSIGNQAFAGNQITGVTFDDALKTIGTSAFAYNKITNTVTIPKGVTSVGIQAFVGNLIKEVDLLGSSSIGADAFTQNNITKISSPSAQLPTSGAVGQVATIVADQATVSIGDLFSIDTNGKTNQNIDISNLTNGVTYDQSTGKFDVPAKTTQFSFTWTLKDNNNQLYSGNYTVDRTVPTIKAHPSTIYIGDSWKAADNYDGQDLDKMTVTVKDQSGKTLTSVDTSKAGTYYVTYAYGNDSTTVPVVVAKKSITYGLIGSQTVDYNGQVQQPTLSNYSVSLSSGDSYTLKDGDIAVKDNAADAKTYQVDLTDQGQKNIEAAYGDKYNLTQDSSGATFTIRDGNATASLNDGTKVYDGQVASKSYQPTVTVKDSSGNTLGTLALSAGQYEIVGDDSKVGSYPIKLTATGIAAIEAHFSNVSFSDLSAVSATYTITPNENVVATLSGGSKTYDGKKVSESGFTPTLTLKDGDNVIATVKLEKGQYDIANDDSKVGSYSITIAASEIAQLKTTYSDYDLSKLTSVKSTYTILAPHQVSYTIQGSQSVGFDGKVHLPAASHFTITMSDGTKVALQDSDLMVADHENGVTDAGSYRVVLSDSGKTRIAGILGASNQLVDGTSTATLTVTKQKGTASLTDGSKVYDGKKVSQSNYQPTLTLRDANGTTQATIKLTADQYSIENDGSAVGSYSITLTSAEIKALQAKYPNDDFNLNAVKATYTITAQPTPKPTPGGNGGGGSSATPTTPSTPSSNDNSSSSSSTIVEPSTVAKKGAVVYAIKKIGLYGSKDFKQRSRKAWYVQKPRIYRPMFVVTGYSRDGNGNLRYKVRDVNHLTKNRNQTGYITASWKYVRPVYYQSRQKTITVINPRGVNGYRKVNLSDKVKNYKQGSVLKVKKVVNYHLTTRFILDNGQYVTANRKLVQMGHRRLPKSVRAKGAINRYANVNLTKKNKHYPKSAHKRFKVYGFDYSDANSVSHHGRLRYRVANGYITGNTKYISILK
;
A
#
# COMPACT_ATOMS: atom_id res chain seq x y z
N MET A 1 -53.46 -27.49 48.75
CA MET A 1 -54.07 -26.19 49.13
C MET A 1 -52.96 -25.12 49.20
N LYS A 2 -53.26 -23.82 49.29
CA LYS A 2 -52.21 -22.77 49.30
C LYS A 2 -51.59 -22.59 50.69
N GLN A 3 -50.27 -22.71 50.82
CA GLN A 3 -49.54 -22.38 52.06
C GLN A 3 -49.49 -20.87 52.37
N SER A 4 -49.87 -20.01 51.42
CA SER A 4 -49.75 -18.54 51.47
C SER A 4 -50.75 -17.83 52.40
N LYS A 5 -51.07 -18.40 53.57
CA LYS A 5 -51.91 -17.78 54.61
C LYS A 5 -51.40 -17.99 56.04
N LEU A 6 -50.58 -19.01 56.32
CA LEU A 6 -50.06 -19.23 57.68
C LEU A 6 -48.96 -18.21 58.04
N THR A 7 -48.08 -17.89 57.08
CA THR A 7 -46.95 -16.96 57.27
C THR A 7 -47.36 -15.51 57.54
N ALA A 8 -48.61 -15.13 57.23
CA ALA A 8 -49.10 -13.77 57.46
C ALA A 8 -49.62 -13.53 58.88
N VAL A 9 -49.99 -14.60 59.61
CA VAL A 9 -50.62 -14.50 60.94
C VAL A 9 -49.58 -14.49 62.07
N LEU A 10 -48.44 -15.15 61.87
CA LEU A 10 -47.34 -15.14 62.85
C LEU A 10 -46.51 -13.85 62.82
N LEU A 11 -46.57 -13.08 61.73
CA LEU A 11 -45.76 -11.86 61.54
C LEU A 11 -46.32 -10.64 62.29
N THR A 12 -47.58 -10.71 62.74
CA THR A 12 -48.34 -9.61 63.37
C THR A 12 -48.25 -9.54 64.90
N LEU A 13 -47.42 -10.38 65.56
CA LEU A 13 -47.44 -10.53 67.04
C LEU A 13 -46.13 -10.20 67.78
N THR A 14 -45.02 -9.91 67.08
CA THR A 14 -43.75 -9.51 67.69
C THR A 14 -43.03 -8.36 66.97
N LEU A 15 -43.57 -7.87 65.85
CA LEU A 15 -42.98 -6.75 65.11
C LEU A 15 -43.63 -5.43 65.50
N GLY A 16 -42.93 -4.63 66.30
CA GLY A 16 -43.29 -3.26 66.69
C GLY A 16 -43.24 -2.23 65.56
N ILE A 17 -43.43 -2.64 64.29
CA ILE A 17 -43.73 -1.72 63.20
C ILE A 17 -45.13 -1.18 63.41
N GLY A 18 -45.22 0.08 63.86
CA GLY A 18 -46.41 0.90 63.62
C GLY A 18 -46.76 0.85 62.13
N THR A 19 -48.04 0.97 61.80
CA THR A 19 -48.54 0.76 60.43
C THR A 19 -48.12 1.90 59.49
N GLY A 20 -46.85 1.86 59.09
CA GLY A 20 -46.33 2.49 57.88
C GLY A 20 -46.98 1.85 56.67
N ILE A 21 -48.23 2.24 56.42
CA ILE A 21 -48.81 2.24 55.08
C ILE A 21 -47.75 2.91 54.21
N VAL A 22 -47.29 2.23 53.16
CA VAL A 22 -46.42 2.85 52.16
C VAL A 22 -47.28 3.87 51.43
N ASP A 23 -47.26 5.10 51.95
CA ASP A 23 -48.12 6.15 51.44
C ASP A 23 -47.69 6.48 50.02
N THR A 24 -48.55 6.15 49.08
CA THR A 24 -48.37 6.48 47.66
C THR A 24 -48.68 7.97 47.40
N GLY A 25 -49.15 8.69 48.42
CA GLY A 25 -49.33 10.14 48.53
C GLY A 25 -48.05 10.98 48.62
N TYR A 26 -46.93 10.55 48.01
CA TYR A 26 -45.87 11.48 47.59
C TYR A 26 -45.87 11.73 46.07
N LEU A 27 -47.05 11.63 45.46
CA LEU A 27 -47.40 12.41 44.27
C LEU A 27 -47.40 13.91 44.64
N MET A 28 -46.23 14.53 44.67
CA MET A 28 -46.16 15.99 44.62
C MET A 28 -46.85 16.44 43.33
N SER A 29 -47.96 17.16 43.46
CA SER A 29 -48.66 17.78 42.33
C SER A 29 -47.67 18.64 41.54
N PRO A 30 -47.73 18.66 40.20
CA PRO A 30 -46.93 19.60 39.41
C PRO A 30 -47.09 21.01 39.96
N ARG A 31 -45.98 21.71 40.22
CA ARG A 31 -46.04 23.15 40.48
C ARG A 31 -46.52 23.82 39.20
N ASP A 32 -47.62 24.55 39.28
CA ASP A 32 -48.09 25.43 38.20
C ASP A 32 -47.12 26.61 38.02
N ALA A 33 -46.02 26.34 37.34
CA ALA A 33 -44.98 27.30 37.00
C ALA A 33 -45.47 28.20 35.86
N LEU A 34 -46.11 29.29 36.28
CA LEU A 34 -46.62 30.43 35.51
C LEU A 34 -46.01 30.61 34.11
N ALA A 35 -46.87 30.68 33.09
CA ALA A 35 -46.45 31.07 31.74
C ALA A 35 -45.98 32.54 31.73
N ALA A 36 -44.80 32.78 31.16
CA ALA A 36 -44.29 34.10 30.86
C ALA A 36 -43.94 34.15 29.36
N ASP A 37 -44.63 35.02 28.63
CA ASP A 37 -44.39 35.26 27.20
C ASP A 37 -43.38 36.39 27.01
N THR A 38 -42.41 36.19 26.12
CA THR A 38 -42.05 37.16 25.07
C THR A 38 -40.98 36.55 24.14
N ALA A 39 -41.14 36.74 22.83
CA ALA A 39 -40.24 36.18 21.83
C ALA A 39 -39.03 37.09 21.54
N THR A 40 -37.85 36.50 21.40
CA THR A 40 -36.75 37.08 20.61
C THR A 40 -36.27 36.05 19.58
N THR A 41 -36.37 36.40 18.30
CA THR A 41 -36.05 35.50 17.19
C THR A 41 -34.56 35.48 16.87
N GLY A 42 -33.77 34.80 17.70
CA GLY A 42 -32.42 34.37 17.37
C GLY A 42 -32.41 32.98 16.72
N GLU A 43 -31.40 32.68 15.89
CA GLU A 43 -31.22 31.33 15.36
C GLU A 43 -30.85 30.35 16.49
N SER A 44 -31.59 29.25 16.61
CA SER A 44 -31.39 28.27 17.68
C SER A 44 -30.04 27.55 17.54
N THR A 45 -29.12 27.85 18.45
CA THR A 45 -27.88 27.09 18.63
C THR A 45 -28.05 26.11 19.80
N PRO A 46 -27.26 25.02 19.90
CA PRO A 46 -27.29 24.14 21.08
C PRO A 46 -26.95 24.84 22.40
N GLN A 47 -26.46 26.09 22.36
CA GLN A 47 -26.25 26.93 23.54
C GLN A 47 -27.55 27.63 24.00
N SER A 48 -28.42 28.07 23.07
CA SER A 48 -29.64 28.83 23.41
C SER A 48 -30.74 27.97 24.06
N ASP A 49 -30.70 26.65 23.87
CA ASP A 49 -31.67 25.72 24.43
C ASP A 49 -31.54 25.54 25.97
N PHE A 50 -30.43 26.02 26.56
CA PHE A 50 -30.09 25.87 27.97
C PHE A 50 -30.02 27.21 28.72
N LYS A 51 -30.33 27.15 30.01
CA LYS A 51 -30.08 28.22 30.98
C LYS A 51 -28.70 28.00 31.58
N TRP A 52 -27.94 29.09 31.73
CA TRP A 52 -26.54 29.05 32.11
C TRP A 52 -26.28 29.93 33.34
N SER A 53 -25.35 29.48 34.18
CA SER A 53 -24.66 30.32 35.17
C SER A 53 -23.16 30.24 34.89
N PHE A 54 -22.47 31.38 34.88
CA PHE A 54 -21.07 31.51 34.46
C PHE A 54 -20.18 31.94 35.62
N ASP A 55 -19.04 31.28 35.78
CA ASP A 55 -17.95 31.70 36.66
C ASP A 55 -16.87 32.38 35.82
N SER A 56 -16.79 33.71 35.94
CA SER A 56 -15.83 34.55 35.20
C SER A 56 -14.38 34.41 35.68
N VAL A 57 -14.16 33.90 36.90
CA VAL A 57 -12.86 33.69 37.53
C VAL A 57 -12.29 32.34 37.10
N ASN A 58 -13.03 31.25 37.32
CA ASN A 58 -12.60 29.89 37.00
C ASN A 58 -12.83 29.51 35.51
N LYS A 59 -13.51 30.36 34.73
CA LYS A 59 -13.87 30.13 33.32
C LYS A 59 -14.70 28.85 33.12
N THR A 60 -15.62 28.60 34.05
CA THR A 60 -16.54 27.46 34.04
C THR A 60 -17.99 27.91 33.88
N ALA A 61 -18.86 26.98 33.49
CA ALA A 61 -20.28 27.20 33.34
C ALA A 61 -21.09 26.02 33.90
N THR A 62 -22.27 26.35 34.42
CA THR A 62 -23.26 25.41 34.95
C THR A 62 -24.53 25.48 34.11
N VAL A 63 -25.04 24.35 33.64
CA VAL A 63 -26.40 24.27 33.07
C VAL A 63 -27.40 24.33 34.22
N THR A 64 -28.14 25.43 34.37
CA THR A 64 -29.13 25.62 35.44
C THR A 64 -30.55 25.23 35.04
N GLY A 65 -30.77 24.91 33.77
CA GLY A 65 -32.07 24.48 33.27
C GLY A 65 -32.13 24.42 31.75
N ALA A 66 -33.33 24.18 31.21
CA ALA A 66 -33.64 24.38 29.79
C ALA A 66 -34.46 25.67 29.56
N ASN A 67 -34.28 26.27 28.38
CA ASN A 67 -35.19 27.27 27.82
C ASN A 67 -36.32 26.63 27.01
N VAL A 68 -36.18 25.33 26.68
CA VAL A 68 -37.15 24.55 25.90
C VAL A 68 -37.60 23.31 26.68
N TRP A 69 -38.87 22.91 26.51
CA TRP A 69 -39.33 21.60 27.00
C TRP A 69 -39.05 20.54 25.94
N PHE A 70 -38.10 19.65 26.20
CA PHE A 70 -37.68 18.64 25.22
C PHE A 70 -38.82 17.63 24.96
N GLY A 71 -39.10 17.37 23.68
CA GLY A 71 -40.09 16.40 23.21
C GLY A 71 -41.58 16.80 23.34
N GLN A 72 -41.91 18.03 23.72
CA GLN A 72 -43.30 18.51 23.79
C GLN A 72 -43.83 19.00 22.42
N SER A 73 -45.14 19.29 22.33
CA SER A 73 -45.77 19.85 21.12
C SER A 73 -45.31 21.28 20.84
N GLY A 74 -44.15 21.41 20.20
CA GLY A 74 -43.49 22.66 19.84
C GLY A 74 -42.00 22.41 19.58
N ASN A 75 -41.37 21.63 20.46
CA ASN A 75 -39.98 21.17 20.30
C ASN A 75 -39.92 19.66 20.03
N THR A 76 -39.52 19.29 18.81
CA THR A 76 -39.38 17.86 18.43
C THR A 76 -38.03 17.22 18.80
N GLU A 77 -37.09 18.01 19.36
CA GLU A 77 -35.84 17.51 19.93
C GLU A 77 -36.17 16.67 21.18
N SER A 78 -35.81 15.39 21.17
CA SER A 78 -36.04 14.45 22.28
C SER A 78 -34.72 13.91 22.87
N SER A 79 -33.61 14.62 22.64
CA SER A 79 -32.28 14.25 23.10
C SER A 79 -31.57 15.49 23.62
N VAL A 80 -31.23 15.48 24.91
CA VAL A 80 -30.49 16.57 25.55
C VAL A 80 -29.00 16.35 25.23
N VAL A 81 -28.39 17.29 24.50
CA VAL A 81 -26.96 17.25 24.16
C VAL A 81 -26.30 18.50 24.72
N ILE A 82 -25.70 18.37 25.90
CA ILE A 82 -25.06 19.49 26.59
C ILE A 82 -23.66 19.69 25.97
N PRO A 83 -23.30 20.91 25.53
CA PRO A 83 -22.01 21.15 24.89
C PRO A 83 -20.85 21.13 25.90
N ASP A 84 -19.65 20.74 25.45
CA ASP A 84 -18.41 20.78 26.26
C ASP A 84 -18.05 22.21 26.71
N THR A 85 -18.33 23.19 25.87
CA THR A 85 -18.01 24.60 26.09
C THR A 85 -19.13 25.50 25.60
N VAL A 86 -19.25 26.66 26.24
CA VAL A 86 -20.28 27.67 26.00
C VAL A 86 -19.59 29.04 25.94
N THR A 87 -20.04 29.95 25.07
CA THR A 87 -19.40 31.27 24.88
C THR A 87 -20.34 32.40 25.26
N ASN A 88 -19.93 33.25 26.20
CA ASN A 88 -20.68 34.43 26.63
C ASN A 88 -19.77 35.66 26.58
N ASP A 89 -20.25 36.77 26.03
CA ASP A 89 -19.50 38.03 25.86
C ASP A 89 -18.10 37.86 25.24
N GLY A 90 -17.99 36.98 24.24
CA GLY A 90 -16.74 36.62 23.56
C GLY A 90 -15.80 35.69 24.34
N GLN A 91 -16.05 35.46 25.63
CA GLN A 91 -15.30 34.52 26.47
C GLN A 91 -15.89 33.11 26.36
N THR A 92 -15.04 32.12 26.08
CA THR A 92 -15.41 30.69 26.17
C THR A 92 -15.23 30.17 27.59
N TYR A 93 -16.19 29.37 28.06
CA TYR A 93 -16.25 28.72 29.37
C TYR A 93 -16.38 27.20 29.21
N LYS A 94 -15.80 26.42 30.12
CA LYS A 94 -15.96 24.95 30.17
C LYS A 94 -17.24 24.57 30.93
N VAL A 95 -18.05 23.67 30.40
CA VAL A 95 -19.25 23.20 31.09
C VAL A 95 -18.86 22.12 32.12
N THR A 96 -18.81 22.50 33.39
CA THR A 96 -18.35 21.63 34.49
C THR A 96 -19.47 21.12 35.38
N SER A 97 -20.65 21.74 35.36
CA SER A 97 -21.74 21.34 36.26
C SER A 97 -23.09 21.32 35.57
N ILE A 98 -23.97 20.45 36.04
CA ILE A 98 -25.41 20.52 35.80
C ILE A 98 -26.06 20.81 37.14
N GLY A 99 -26.82 21.89 37.22
CA GLY A 99 -27.46 22.37 38.44
C GLY A 99 -28.62 21.48 38.88
N SER A 100 -29.07 21.70 40.12
CA SER A 100 -30.25 21.01 40.64
C SER A 100 -31.50 21.33 39.82
N HIS A 101 -32.38 20.35 39.63
CA HIS A 101 -33.64 20.45 38.86
C HIS A 101 -33.49 20.88 37.39
N ALA A 102 -32.29 20.83 36.78
CA ALA A 102 -32.06 21.37 35.44
C ALA A 102 -32.94 20.74 34.33
N PHE A 103 -33.31 19.46 34.48
CA PHE A 103 -34.14 18.72 33.51
C PHE A 103 -35.17 17.80 34.20
N ASP A 104 -35.67 18.14 35.40
CA ASP A 104 -36.65 17.28 36.05
C ASP A 104 -38.03 17.27 35.34
N TYR A 105 -38.78 16.19 35.51
CA TYR A 105 -40.12 15.95 34.97
C TYR A 105 -40.32 16.07 33.45
N GLN A 106 -39.27 16.35 32.65
CA GLN A 106 -39.37 16.49 31.19
C GLN A 106 -39.58 15.14 30.46
N ASP A 107 -40.78 14.58 30.57
CA ASP A 107 -41.17 13.27 30.01
C ASP A 107 -40.90 13.08 28.50
N GLY A 108 -40.59 14.13 27.73
CA GLY A 108 -40.20 14.02 26.33
C GLY A 108 -38.70 13.72 26.09
N VAL A 109 -37.84 13.77 27.12
CA VAL A 109 -36.42 13.39 27.01
C VAL A 109 -36.28 11.86 26.88
N VAL A 110 -35.57 11.41 25.85
CA VAL A 110 -35.33 9.98 25.55
C VAL A 110 -33.85 9.58 25.70
N SER A 111 -32.94 10.54 25.57
CA SER A 111 -31.50 10.37 25.74
C SER A 111 -30.83 11.65 26.27
N VAL A 112 -29.79 11.49 27.07
CA VAL A 112 -28.91 12.57 27.57
C VAL A 112 -27.47 12.27 27.16
N THR A 113 -26.77 13.26 26.61
CA THR A 113 -25.32 13.26 26.40
C THR A 113 -24.69 14.32 27.31
N LEU A 114 -23.75 13.88 28.15
CA LEU A 114 -23.08 14.71 29.16
C LEU A 114 -21.79 15.34 28.60
N PRO A 115 -21.39 16.54 29.05
CA PRO A 115 -20.22 17.25 28.52
C PRO A 115 -18.91 16.74 29.14
N LYS A 116 -17.82 16.89 28.39
CA LYS A 116 -16.49 16.36 28.71
C LYS A 116 -15.88 16.86 30.01
N TYR A 117 -16.13 18.13 30.36
CA TYR A 117 -15.55 18.78 31.54
C TYR A 117 -16.42 18.64 32.79
N LEU A 118 -17.54 17.90 32.72
CA LEU A 118 -18.46 17.70 33.83
C LEU A 118 -17.77 17.09 35.06
N THR A 119 -17.87 17.75 36.20
CA THR A 119 -17.43 17.28 37.53
C THR A 119 -18.61 16.96 38.46
N THR A 120 -19.76 17.60 38.28
CA THR A 120 -20.91 17.47 39.19
C THR A 120 -22.27 17.44 38.46
N ILE A 121 -23.14 16.52 38.87
CA ILE A 121 -24.58 16.52 38.56
C ILE A 121 -25.35 16.87 39.85
N GLY A 122 -26.17 17.91 39.80
CA GLY A 122 -26.92 18.45 40.94
C GLY A 122 -28.11 17.60 41.39
N GLU A 123 -28.79 18.08 42.43
CA GLU A 123 -29.94 17.39 43.03
C GLU A 123 -31.14 17.35 42.08
N SER A 124 -31.79 16.20 41.95
CA SER A 124 -32.92 15.98 41.04
C SER A 124 -32.67 16.35 39.56
N ALA A 125 -31.42 16.54 39.12
CA ALA A 125 -31.09 17.15 37.83
C ALA A 125 -31.72 16.48 36.59
N PHE A 126 -31.99 15.17 36.66
CA PHE A 126 -32.68 14.36 35.64
C PHE A 126 -33.81 13.50 36.26
N ALA A 127 -34.43 13.99 37.34
CA ALA A 127 -35.48 13.28 38.08
C ALA A 127 -36.75 13.07 37.24
N TYR A 128 -37.37 11.89 37.42
CA TYR A 128 -38.66 11.52 36.82
C TYR A 128 -38.73 11.61 35.28
N LEU A 129 -37.60 11.51 34.59
CA LEU A 129 -37.54 11.41 33.12
C LEU A 129 -38.03 10.04 32.63
N LYS A 130 -39.36 9.83 32.61
CA LYS A 130 -39.97 8.49 32.41
C LYS A 130 -39.56 7.82 31.10
N ASN A 131 -39.39 8.59 30.02
CA ASN A 131 -39.01 8.07 28.70
C ASN A 131 -37.50 7.99 28.46
N LEU A 132 -36.65 8.36 29.42
CA LEU A 132 -35.20 8.27 29.30
C LEU A 132 -34.77 6.81 29.16
N THR A 133 -34.14 6.49 28.03
CA THR A 133 -33.66 5.14 27.69
C THR A 133 -32.16 4.95 27.92
N ASN A 134 -31.39 6.03 27.89
CA ASN A 134 -29.93 6.02 27.96
C ASN A 134 -29.37 7.37 28.44
N VAL A 135 -28.49 7.35 29.44
CA VAL A 135 -27.58 8.45 29.78
C VAL A 135 -26.19 8.05 29.27
N ASP A 136 -25.60 8.86 28.40
CA ASP A 136 -24.25 8.62 27.89
C ASP A 136 -23.22 9.33 28.77
N PHE A 137 -22.63 8.56 29.68
CA PHE A 137 -21.53 8.98 30.55
C PHE A 137 -20.15 8.92 29.87
N SER A 138 -20.02 8.44 28.63
CA SER A 138 -18.71 8.10 28.02
C SER A 138 -17.75 9.29 27.87
N GLN A 139 -18.27 10.52 27.81
CA GLN A 139 -17.46 11.73 27.73
C GLN A 139 -17.18 12.35 29.11
N ALA A 140 -18.01 12.06 30.13
CA ALA A 140 -17.98 12.69 31.45
C ALA A 140 -16.87 12.13 32.35
N THR A 141 -15.64 12.02 31.84
CA THR A 141 -14.48 11.39 32.48
C THR A 141 -13.89 12.17 33.65
N ASN A 142 -14.47 13.32 33.98
CA ASN A 142 -14.12 14.14 35.15
C ASN A 142 -15.20 14.09 36.24
N LEU A 143 -16.34 13.43 36.00
CA LEU A 143 -17.51 13.44 36.90
C LEU A 143 -17.15 12.78 38.23
N LYS A 144 -17.30 13.53 39.33
CA LYS A 144 -17.03 13.09 40.71
C LYS A 144 -18.31 12.79 41.49
N THR A 145 -19.29 13.68 41.38
CA THR A 145 -20.48 13.65 42.24
C THR A 145 -21.75 13.54 41.42
N ILE A 146 -22.57 12.54 41.75
CA ILE A 146 -23.96 12.42 41.31
C ILE A 146 -24.85 12.77 42.51
N GLY A 147 -25.59 13.87 42.41
CA GLY A 147 -26.37 14.44 43.50
C GLY A 147 -27.56 13.58 43.96
N ASN A 148 -28.21 14.03 45.03
CA ASN A 148 -29.41 13.39 45.57
C ASN A 148 -30.52 13.38 44.50
N LEU A 149 -31.31 12.30 44.43
CA LEU A 149 -32.43 12.12 43.49
C LEU A 149 -32.07 12.30 41.99
N ALA A 150 -30.79 12.44 41.62
CA ALA A 150 -30.38 12.99 40.33
C ALA A 150 -30.95 12.26 39.11
N PHE A 151 -31.22 10.96 39.24
CA PHE A 151 -31.82 10.08 38.24
C PHE A 151 -32.93 9.20 38.88
N VAL A 152 -33.72 9.75 39.81
CA VAL A 152 -34.84 9.01 40.42
C VAL A 152 -35.94 8.70 39.39
N GLY A 153 -36.52 7.50 39.46
CA GLY A 153 -37.74 7.13 38.74
C GLY A 153 -37.59 6.81 37.24
N LEU A 154 -36.40 6.47 36.73
CA LEU A 154 -36.18 6.22 35.30
C LEU A 154 -36.87 4.94 34.78
N GLN A 155 -38.10 5.09 34.29
CA GLN A 155 -38.97 3.98 33.90
C GLN A 155 -38.57 3.20 32.63
N GLN A 156 -37.66 3.72 31.79
CA GLN A 156 -37.26 3.11 30.51
C GLN A 156 -35.74 2.86 30.36
N THR A 157 -34.91 3.24 31.34
CA THR A 157 -33.45 3.02 31.30
C THR A 157 -33.11 1.59 31.74
N THR A 158 -32.41 0.83 30.90
CA THR A 158 -32.22 -0.62 31.11
C THR A 158 -30.91 -1.02 31.81
N SER A 159 -29.94 -0.12 31.86
CA SER A 159 -28.57 -0.36 32.31
C SER A 159 -27.89 0.96 32.66
N ILE A 160 -27.14 1.01 33.76
CA ILE A 160 -26.33 2.17 34.13
C ILE A 160 -24.89 1.73 34.31
N THR A 161 -23.98 2.42 33.61
CA THR A 161 -22.54 2.30 33.75
C THR A 161 -22.01 3.68 34.08
N LEU A 162 -21.49 3.83 35.30
CA LEU A 162 -20.90 5.09 35.75
C LEU A 162 -19.47 5.20 35.21
N PRO A 163 -18.96 6.41 34.92
CA PRO A 163 -17.57 6.59 34.50
C PRO A 163 -16.64 6.39 35.71
N ASP A 164 -15.44 5.88 35.46
CA ASP A 164 -14.48 5.50 36.50
C ASP A 164 -14.03 6.64 37.42
N SER A 165 -14.32 7.89 37.05
CA SER A 165 -14.01 9.09 37.81
C SER A 165 -14.91 9.34 39.02
N VAL A 166 -16.13 8.76 39.05
CA VAL A 166 -17.15 9.04 40.09
C VAL A 166 -16.67 8.54 41.44
N THR A 167 -16.76 9.39 42.47
CA THR A 167 -16.45 9.05 43.86
C THR A 167 -17.69 8.91 44.72
N THR A 168 -18.76 9.66 44.41
CA THR A 168 -19.90 9.83 45.32
C THR A 168 -21.23 9.72 44.58
N ILE A 169 -22.12 8.85 45.08
CA ILE A 169 -23.49 8.66 44.60
C ILE A 169 -24.45 9.10 45.72
N GLY A 170 -25.27 10.12 45.47
CA GLY A 170 -26.15 10.74 46.45
C GLY A 170 -27.35 9.90 46.89
N ARG A 171 -28.08 10.44 47.88
CA ARG A 171 -29.31 9.87 48.43
C ARG A 171 -30.37 9.69 47.33
N LEU A 172 -31.03 8.53 47.26
CA LEU A 172 -32.08 8.22 46.26
C LEU A 172 -31.64 8.40 44.78
N ALA A 173 -30.35 8.50 44.47
CA ALA A 173 -29.86 8.97 43.17
C ALA A 173 -30.41 8.22 41.95
N PHE A 174 -30.71 6.92 42.08
CA PHE A 174 -31.25 6.05 41.02
C PHE A 174 -32.49 5.26 41.45
N ALA A 175 -33.10 5.60 42.60
CA ALA A 175 -34.23 4.83 43.15
C ALA A 175 -35.41 4.74 42.17
N TYR A 176 -36.14 3.62 42.20
CA TYR A 176 -37.27 3.31 41.31
C TYR A 176 -36.95 3.29 39.79
N ALA A 177 -35.68 3.18 39.40
CA ALA A 177 -35.29 3.00 38.00
C ALA A 177 -35.46 1.53 37.53
N HIS A 178 -35.85 1.32 36.27
CA HIS A 178 -36.06 -0.03 35.71
C HIS A 178 -34.78 -0.71 35.17
N VAL A 179 -33.67 -0.44 35.85
CA VAL A 179 -32.32 -0.88 35.48
C VAL A 179 -32.14 -2.37 35.83
N SER A 180 -31.51 -3.12 34.93
CA SER A 180 -31.23 -4.55 35.12
C SER A 180 -29.83 -4.86 35.67
N GLN A 181 -28.90 -3.92 35.52
CA GLN A 181 -27.52 -4.02 35.96
C GLN A 181 -26.97 -2.62 36.24
N VAL A 182 -26.33 -2.46 37.41
CA VAL A 182 -25.51 -1.30 37.77
C VAL A 182 -24.04 -1.71 37.71
N ASN A 183 -23.22 -0.92 37.01
CA ASN A 183 -21.76 -0.97 37.09
C ASN A 183 -21.27 0.31 37.77
N LEU A 184 -20.64 0.16 38.93
CA LEU A 184 -19.91 1.27 39.57
C LEU A 184 -18.64 1.58 38.77
N GLY A 185 -18.24 2.85 38.77
CA GLY A 185 -16.93 3.27 38.27
C GLY A 185 -15.83 2.92 39.27
N GLN A 186 -14.60 2.70 38.82
CA GLN A 186 -13.53 2.21 39.70
C GLN A 186 -13.21 3.11 40.90
N SER A 187 -13.47 4.43 40.84
CA SER A 187 -13.21 5.37 41.95
C SER A 187 -14.35 5.53 42.97
N VAL A 188 -15.49 4.83 42.84
CA VAL A 188 -16.65 5.04 43.72
C VAL A 188 -16.30 4.66 45.16
N GLN A 189 -16.53 5.57 46.11
CA GLN A 189 -16.21 5.41 47.54
C GLN A 189 -17.48 5.33 48.41
N THR A 190 -18.56 6.01 48.02
CA THR A 190 -19.80 6.07 48.80
C THR A 190 -21.04 5.90 47.93
N ILE A 191 -21.92 5.00 48.36
CA ILE A 191 -23.31 4.86 47.90
C ILE A 191 -24.22 5.43 48.99
N GLY A 192 -25.01 6.47 48.70
CA GLY A 192 -25.88 7.12 49.67
C GLY A 192 -27.14 6.34 50.06
N GLU A 193 -27.86 6.85 51.08
CA GLU A 193 -29.14 6.30 51.54
C GLU A 193 -30.11 6.07 50.36
N LYS A 194 -30.65 4.86 50.25
CA LYS A 194 -31.63 4.45 49.23
C LYS A 194 -31.19 4.72 47.78
N ALA A 195 -29.89 4.88 47.50
CA ALA A 195 -29.39 5.31 46.20
C ALA A 195 -29.86 4.45 45.01
N PHE A 196 -30.17 3.17 45.25
CA PHE A 196 -30.62 2.20 44.25
C PHE A 196 -31.95 1.52 44.62
N ALA A 197 -32.69 2.06 45.61
CA ALA A 197 -33.85 1.40 46.21
C ALA A 197 -35.00 1.12 45.23
N ALA A 198 -35.66 -0.02 45.42
CA ALA A 198 -36.84 -0.48 44.68
C ALA A 198 -36.66 -0.46 43.15
N MET A 199 -35.45 -0.76 42.67
CA MET A 199 -35.18 -1.03 41.26
C MET A 199 -35.59 -2.45 40.93
N ASP A 200 -36.90 -2.62 40.76
CA ASP A 200 -37.63 -3.87 40.56
C ASP A 200 -36.97 -4.90 39.61
N ASN A 201 -36.16 -4.46 38.63
CA ASN A 201 -35.49 -5.31 37.65
C ASN A 201 -34.00 -5.57 37.87
N LEU A 202 -33.39 -4.99 38.91
CA LEU A 202 -31.97 -5.11 39.21
C LEU A 202 -31.61 -6.57 39.48
N ALA A 203 -30.78 -7.16 38.64
CA ALA A 203 -30.30 -8.53 38.81
C ALA A 203 -28.84 -8.60 39.25
N LYS A 204 -28.05 -7.57 38.90
CA LYS A 204 -26.59 -7.50 39.11
C LYS A 204 -26.13 -6.13 39.58
N VAL A 205 -25.22 -6.12 40.56
CA VAL A 205 -24.38 -4.96 40.90
C VAL A 205 -22.91 -5.38 40.81
N SER A 206 -22.13 -4.67 40.01
CA SER A 206 -20.66 -4.79 40.01
C SER A 206 -20.08 -3.72 40.92
N LEU A 207 -19.46 -4.17 42.03
CA LEU A 207 -18.76 -3.34 43.01
C LEU A 207 -17.33 -3.01 42.53
N ASN A 208 -16.60 -2.21 43.31
CA ASN A 208 -15.23 -1.77 43.00
C ASN A 208 -14.37 -1.68 44.28
N SER A 209 -13.05 -1.82 44.12
CA SER A 209 -12.10 -1.96 45.23
C SER A 209 -11.93 -0.71 46.10
N ASN A 210 -12.35 0.46 45.61
CA ASN A 210 -12.30 1.72 46.35
C ASN A 210 -13.60 2.02 47.12
N LEU A 211 -14.62 1.17 47.04
CA LEU A 211 -15.88 1.37 47.77
C LEU A 211 -15.62 1.27 49.29
N VAL A 212 -15.96 2.32 50.03
CA VAL A 212 -15.75 2.42 51.48
C VAL A 212 -17.06 2.20 52.26
N SER A 213 -18.20 2.67 51.72
CA SER A 213 -19.48 2.66 52.44
C SER A 213 -20.68 2.42 51.53
N ILE A 214 -21.63 1.61 52.01
CA ILE A 214 -22.96 1.40 51.43
C ILE A 214 -23.99 1.94 52.43
N GLY A 215 -24.68 3.01 52.08
CA GLY A 215 -25.63 3.70 52.96
C GLY A 215 -26.94 2.94 53.20
N ASP A 216 -27.72 3.47 54.14
CA ASP A 216 -28.94 2.83 54.63
C ASP A 216 -29.95 2.58 53.50
N GLN A 217 -30.51 1.37 53.47
CA GLN A 217 -31.54 0.92 52.53
C GLN A 217 -31.14 1.07 51.05
N ALA A 218 -29.83 1.14 50.74
CA ALA A 218 -29.30 1.41 49.40
C ALA A 218 -29.94 0.55 48.28
N PHE A 219 -30.15 -0.75 48.52
CA PHE A 219 -30.71 -1.75 47.61
C PHE A 219 -31.98 -2.41 48.19
N VAL A 220 -32.79 -1.67 48.96
CA VAL A 220 -34.01 -2.20 49.59
C VAL A 220 -35.07 -2.59 48.55
N TYR A 221 -35.71 -3.74 48.74
CA TYR A 221 -36.73 -4.33 47.86
C TYR A 221 -36.27 -4.68 46.42
N ASP A 222 -34.97 -4.71 46.13
CA ASP A 222 -34.40 -5.04 44.80
C ASP A 222 -34.49 -6.54 44.44
N SER A 223 -35.63 -7.19 44.70
CA SER A 223 -35.91 -8.63 44.82
C SER A 223 -35.42 -9.62 43.74
N LYS A 224 -34.73 -9.14 42.69
CA LYS A 224 -34.04 -9.96 41.68
C LYS A 224 -32.50 -9.95 41.85
N LEU A 225 -31.94 -9.09 42.71
CA LEU A 225 -30.51 -8.86 42.88
C LEU A 225 -29.83 -10.10 43.48
N SER A 226 -29.12 -10.83 42.64
CA SER A 226 -28.54 -12.11 43.03
C SER A 226 -27.27 -12.48 42.25
N ASP A 227 -26.61 -11.46 41.74
CA ASP A 227 -25.27 -11.43 41.16
C ASP A 227 -24.55 -10.18 41.71
N VAL A 228 -23.95 -10.32 42.89
CA VAL A 228 -23.12 -9.31 43.56
C VAL A 228 -21.80 -9.99 43.88
N ASN A 229 -20.68 -9.42 43.39
CA ASN A 229 -19.36 -9.98 43.65
C ASN A 229 -18.69 -9.28 44.83
N TRP A 230 -18.86 -9.85 46.02
CA TRP A 230 -18.39 -9.25 47.27
C TRP A 230 -16.86 -9.13 47.35
N SER A 231 -16.12 -10.03 46.69
CA SER A 231 -14.64 -9.98 46.65
C SER A 231 -14.08 -8.69 46.05
N ASP A 232 -14.85 -8.00 45.20
CA ASP A 232 -14.39 -6.80 44.52
C ASP A 232 -14.41 -5.56 45.43
N ALA A 233 -15.10 -5.62 46.58
CA ALA A 233 -15.29 -4.49 47.50
C ALA A 233 -14.24 -4.44 48.62
N THR A 234 -12.96 -4.52 48.26
CA THR A 234 -11.85 -4.74 49.21
C THR A 234 -11.63 -3.65 50.26
N SER A 235 -12.12 -2.42 50.03
CA SER A 235 -12.02 -1.31 50.98
C SER A 235 -13.30 -1.05 51.80
N LEU A 236 -14.33 -1.88 51.66
CA LEU A 236 -15.65 -1.66 52.25
C LEU A 236 -15.58 -1.80 53.77
N LYS A 237 -15.95 -0.74 54.49
CA LYS A 237 -15.96 -0.70 55.96
C LYS A 237 -17.36 -0.84 56.54
N ASP A 238 -18.35 -0.21 55.91
CA ASP A 238 -19.66 0.00 56.51
C ASP A 238 -20.80 -0.40 55.55
N ILE A 239 -21.72 -1.22 56.07
CA ILE A 239 -22.94 -1.64 55.38
C ILE A 239 -24.14 -1.17 56.21
N GLY A 240 -24.87 -0.18 55.72
CA GLY A 240 -25.89 0.56 56.45
C GLY A 240 -27.16 -0.22 56.81
N GLU A 241 -28.03 0.42 57.60
CA GLU A 241 -29.31 -0.13 58.04
C GLU A 241 -30.17 -0.53 56.84
N GLY A 242 -30.60 -1.78 56.80
CA GLY A 242 -31.49 -2.32 55.79
C GLY A 242 -30.91 -2.36 54.36
N ALA A 243 -29.59 -2.19 54.19
CA ALA A 243 -28.94 -1.96 52.89
C ALA A 243 -29.34 -2.92 51.76
N PHE A 244 -29.64 -4.19 52.06
CA PHE A 244 -30.06 -5.22 51.10
C PHE A 244 -31.36 -5.95 51.54
N VAL A 245 -32.23 -5.29 52.32
CA VAL A 245 -33.51 -5.86 52.79
C VAL A 245 -34.37 -6.31 51.61
N TYR A 246 -34.76 -7.59 51.59
CA TYR A 246 -35.52 -8.23 50.51
C TYR A 246 -34.91 -8.09 49.09
N ALA A 247 -33.59 -7.90 48.96
CA ALA A 247 -32.89 -7.82 47.67
C ALA A 247 -32.90 -9.13 46.85
N GLY A 248 -33.23 -10.27 47.44
CA GLY A 248 -33.23 -11.58 46.75
C GLY A 248 -31.84 -12.23 46.65
N LEU A 249 -30.88 -11.77 47.45
CA LEU A 249 -29.53 -12.33 47.58
C LEU A 249 -29.60 -13.82 47.96
N LYS A 250 -28.63 -14.62 47.49
CA LYS A 250 -28.65 -16.09 47.61
C LYS A 250 -27.25 -16.68 47.61
N GLY A 251 -27.12 -17.93 48.07
CA GLY A 251 -25.83 -18.61 48.17
C GLY A 251 -25.06 -18.18 49.41
N THR A 252 -23.76 -18.52 49.47
CA THR A 252 -22.87 -18.06 50.55
C THR A 252 -22.37 -16.65 50.23
N ILE A 253 -22.49 -15.72 51.18
CA ILE A 253 -21.92 -14.37 51.09
C ILE A 253 -20.66 -14.30 51.96
N PRO A 254 -19.46 -14.12 51.37
CA PRO A 254 -18.31 -13.65 52.13
C PRO A 254 -18.46 -12.14 52.37
N ILE A 255 -18.54 -11.73 53.62
CA ILE A 255 -18.45 -10.30 53.96
C ILE A 255 -17.00 -9.86 53.72
N PRO A 256 -16.73 -8.72 53.02
CA PRO A 256 -15.36 -8.31 52.71
C PRO A 256 -14.51 -8.05 53.95
N ALA A 257 -13.23 -8.43 53.90
CA ALA A 257 -12.31 -8.45 55.04
C ALA A 257 -12.04 -7.08 55.72
N ALA A 258 -12.43 -5.96 55.10
CA ALA A 258 -12.30 -4.62 55.66
C ALA A 258 -13.54 -4.14 56.45
N VAL A 259 -14.65 -4.90 56.42
CA VAL A 259 -15.93 -4.50 57.02
C VAL A 259 -15.82 -4.50 58.54
N GLN A 260 -16.18 -3.36 59.13
CA GLN A 260 -16.22 -3.11 60.57
C GLN A 260 -17.66 -3.09 61.10
N SER A 261 -18.62 -2.59 60.30
CA SER A 261 -20.03 -2.50 60.71
C SER A 261 -21.00 -3.13 59.71
N ILE A 262 -21.97 -3.86 60.25
CA ILE A 262 -23.17 -4.33 59.53
C ILE A 262 -24.39 -3.80 60.29
N GLY A 263 -25.16 -2.92 59.65
CA GLY A 263 -26.30 -2.23 60.26
C GLY A 263 -27.50 -3.13 60.57
N ASN A 264 -28.50 -2.55 61.24
CA ASN A 264 -29.75 -3.25 61.54
C ASN A 264 -30.40 -3.75 60.24
N GLN A 265 -30.99 -4.94 60.26
CA GLN A 265 -31.69 -5.56 59.12
C GLN A 265 -30.88 -5.69 57.80
N ALA A 266 -29.57 -5.39 57.76
CA ALA A 266 -28.83 -5.13 56.52
C ALA A 266 -28.98 -6.18 55.40
N PHE A 267 -29.19 -7.45 55.75
CA PHE A 267 -29.39 -8.59 54.85
C PHE A 267 -30.70 -9.36 55.10
N ALA A 268 -31.66 -8.79 55.83
CA ALA A 268 -32.88 -9.48 56.24
C ALA A 268 -33.81 -9.85 55.06
N GLY A 269 -34.51 -10.98 55.18
CA GLY A 269 -35.53 -11.42 54.23
C GLY A 269 -35.00 -11.91 52.87
N ASN A 270 -33.74 -12.33 52.81
CA ASN A 270 -33.09 -12.84 51.60
C ASN A 270 -33.15 -14.38 51.50
N GLN A 271 -32.35 -14.97 50.62
CA GLN A 271 -32.22 -16.42 50.42
C GLN A 271 -30.77 -16.89 50.63
N ILE A 272 -30.01 -16.17 51.46
CA ILE A 272 -28.61 -16.44 51.77
C ILE A 272 -28.51 -17.82 52.43
N THR A 273 -27.67 -18.70 51.89
CA THR A 273 -27.46 -20.06 52.39
C THR A 273 -26.24 -20.19 53.30
N GLY A 274 -25.38 -19.16 53.32
CA GLY A 274 -24.31 -19.05 54.30
C GLY A 274 -23.66 -17.68 54.37
N VAL A 275 -22.93 -17.43 55.46
CA VAL A 275 -22.17 -16.19 55.68
C VAL A 275 -20.79 -16.51 56.28
N THR A 276 -19.78 -15.71 55.95
CA THR A 276 -18.46 -15.73 56.60
C THR A 276 -18.01 -14.31 56.94
N PHE A 277 -17.29 -14.16 58.06
CA PHE A 277 -16.84 -12.89 58.63
C PHE A 277 -15.35 -12.94 58.97
N ASP A 278 -14.65 -11.82 58.81
CA ASP A 278 -13.23 -11.66 59.15
C ASP A 278 -13.02 -10.81 60.43
N ASP A 279 -11.83 -10.87 61.03
CA ASP A 279 -11.48 -10.25 62.33
C ASP A 279 -11.62 -8.71 62.38
N ALA A 280 -11.74 -8.03 61.23
CA ALA A 280 -12.00 -6.60 61.17
C ALA A 280 -13.39 -6.24 61.74
N LEU A 281 -14.37 -7.14 61.66
CA LEU A 281 -15.76 -6.89 62.06
C LEU A 281 -15.88 -6.54 63.55
N LYS A 282 -16.70 -5.54 63.86
CA LYS A 282 -16.93 -5.00 65.22
C LYS A 282 -18.39 -5.14 65.65
N THR A 283 -19.34 -4.88 64.76
CA THR A 283 -20.78 -4.90 65.10
C THR A 283 -21.64 -5.59 64.03
N ILE A 284 -22.59 -6.41 64.49
CA ILE A 284 -23.68 -6.96 63.69
C ILE A 284 -24.99 -6.41 64.26
N GLY A 285 -25.77 -5.69 63.46
CA GLY A 285 -26.97 -4.99 63.91
C GLY A 285 -28.17 -5.89 64.24
N THR A 286 -29.19 -5.26 64.83
CA THR A 286 -30.48 -5.91 65.15
C THR A 286 -31.12 -6.48 63.90
N SER A 287 -31.51 -7.76 63.93
CA SER A 287 -32.11 -8.50 62.82
C SER A 287 -31.27 -8.56 61.53
N ALA A 288 -29.95 -8.29 61.56
CA ALA A 288 -29.11 -8.09 60.38
C ALA A 288 -29.23 -9.18 59.30
N PHE A 289 -29.33 -10.45 59.68
CA PHE A 289 -29.45 -11.62 58.79
C PHE A 289 -30.78 -12.38 58.97
N ALA A 290 -31.78 -11.76 59.60
CA ALA A 290 -33.08 -12.37 59.90
C ALA A 290 -33.79 -12.95 58.66
N TYR A 291 -34.50 -14.06 58.83
CA TYR A 291 -35.34 -14.70 57.82
C TYR A 291 -34.59 -15.02 56.50
N ASN A 292 -33.46 -15.70 56.64
CA ASN A 292 -32.65 -16.22 55.54
C ASN A 292 -32.69 -17.77 55.51
N LYS A 293 -31.69 -18.42 54.90
CA LYS A 293 -31.56 -19.88 54.79
C LYS A 293 -30.15 -20.34 55.21
N ILE A 294 -29.48 -19.59 56.09
CA ILE A 294 -28.09 -19.82 56.49
C ILE A 294 -27.98 -21.23 57.10
N THR A 295 -27.06 -22.05 56.60
CA THR A 295 -26.89 -23.46 57.00
C THR A 295 -25.46 -23.84 57.40
N ASN A 296 -24.46 -22.99 57.14
CA ASN A 296 -23.10 -23.21 57.60
C ASN A 296 -22.94 -22.87 59.09
N THR A 297 -21.81 -23.29 59.66
CA THR A 297 -21.33 -22.81 60.96
C THR A 297 -21.17 -21.30 60.94
N VAL A 298 -21.85 -20.60 61.84
CA VAL A 298 -21.74 -19.15 62.01
C VAL A 298 -20.69 -18.86 63.09
N THR A 299 -19.46 -18.63 62.63
CA THR A 299 -18.36 -18.21 63.49
C THR A 299 -18.39 -16.69 63.67
N ILE A 300 -18.52 -16.21 64.91
CA ILE A 300 -18.44 -14.79 65.26
C ILE A 300 -16.98 -14.48 65.65
N PRO A 301 -16.26 -13.62 64.89
CA PRO A 301 -14.83 -13.35 65.14
C PRO A 301 -14.54 -12.68 66.47
N LYS A 302 -13.30 -12.82 66.96
CA LYS A 302 -12.86 -12.27 68.25
C LYS A 302 -12.99 -10.75 68.35
N GLY A 303 -12.96 -10.06 67.21
CA GLY A 303 -13.08 -8.60 67.12
C GLY A 303 -14.50 -8.06 67.31
N VAL A 304 -15.55 -8.89 67.34
CA VAL A 304 -16.95 -8.45 67.43
C VAL A 304 -17.32 -8.12 68.87
N THR A 305 -17.75 -6.88 69.12
CA THR A 305 -18.17 -6.41 70.46
C THR A 305 -19.67 -6.53 70.67
N SER A 306 -20.48 -6.56 69.61
CA SER A 306 -21.95 -6.63 69.70
C SER A 306 -22.58 -7.40 68.53
N VAL A 307 -23.52 -8.29 68.87
CA VAL A 307 -24.44 -8.97 67.95
C VAL A 307 -25.86 -8.61 68.38
N GLY A 308 -26.60 -7.90 67.53
CA GLY A 308 -27.88 -7.29 67.87
C GLY A 308 -29.02 -8.27 68.16
N ILE A 309 -30.11 -7.72 68.68
CA ILE A 309 -31.36 -8.46 68.95
C ILE A 309 -31.81 -9.16 67.67
N GLN A 310 -32.21 -10.43 67.76
CA GLN A 310 -32.71 -11.22 66.63
C GLN A 310 -31.78 -11.30 65.39
N ALA A 311 -30.47 -11.02 65.51
CA ALA A 311 -29.54 -10.86 64.39
C ALA A 311 -29.59 -11.99 63.32
N PHE A 312 -29.80 -13.24 63.72
CA PHE A 312 -29.89 -14.42 62.86
C PHE A 312 -31.23 -15.16 62.99
N VAL A 313 -32.29 -14.53 63.49
CA VAL A 313 -33.59 -15.17 63.74
C VAL A 313 -34.18 -15.81 62.48
N GLY A 314 -34.82 -16.98 62.61
CA GLY A 314 -35.55 -17.61 61.50
C GLY A 314 -34.65 -18.07 60.36
N ASN A 315 -33.55 -18.74 60.67
CA ASN A 315 -32.59 -19.32 59.72
C ASN A 315 -32.55 -20.86 59.86
N LEU A 316 -31.52 -21.52 59.34
CA LEU A 316 -31.33 -22.98 59.39
C LEU A 316 -29.95 -23.35 59.96
N ILE A 317 -29.38 -22.48 60.80
CA ILE A 317 -28.00 -22.59 61.30
C ILE A 317 -27.88 -23.86 62.14
N LYS A 318 -26.84 -24.65 61.88
CA LYS A 318 -26.53 -25.88 62.65
C LYS A 318 -25.52 -25.67 63.76
N GLU A 319 -24.58 -24.75 63.57
CA GLU A 319 -23.50 -24.52 64.53
C GLU A 319 -23.22 -23.03 64.70
N VAL A 320 -22.93 -22.61 65.93
CA VAL A 320 -22.52 -21.25 66.26
C VAL A 320 -21.26 -21.29 67.13
N ASP A 321 -20.20 -20.65 66.67
CA ASP A 321 -18.92 -20.57 67.37
C ASP A 321 -18.61 -19.10 67.72
N LEU A 322 -18.73 -18.74 68.99
CA LEU A 322 -18.56 -17.37 69.51
C LEU A 322 -17.14 -17.20 70.07
N LEU A 323 -16.20 -16.74 69.23
CA LEU A 323 -14.77 -16.80 69.54
C LEU A 323 -14.28 -15.73 70.53
N GLY A 324 -15.06 -14.68 70.77
CA GLY A 324 -14.72 -13.57 71.67
C GLY A 324 -15.90 -13.11 72.52
N SER A 325 -15.66 -12.13 73.39
CA SER A 325 -16.60 -11.64 74.41
C SER A 325 -17.66 -10.66 73.87
N SER A 326 -18.32 -10.99 72.77
CA SER A 326 -19.40 -10.18 72.19
C SER A 326 -20.59 -10.08 73.14
N SER A 327 -21.18 -8.89 73.27
CA SER A 327 -22.53 -8.76 73.81
C SER A 327 -23.53 -9.34 72.83
N ILE A 328 -24.30 -10.35 73.25
CA ILE A 328 -25.32 -11.00 72.42
C ILE A 328 -26.69 -10.43 72.79
N GLY A 329 -27.43 -9.94 71.79
CA GLY A 329 -28.79 -9.43 71.96
C GLY A 329 -29.81 -10.55 72.16
N ALA A 330 -30.96 -10.19 72.75
CA ALA A 330 -32.09 -11.10 72.92
C ALA A 330 -32.51 -11.76 71.59
N ASP A 331 -32.85 -13.05 71.64
CA ASP A 331 -33.29 -13.88 70.52
C ASP A 331 -32.34 -13.93 69.30
N ALA A 332 -31.06 -13.56 69.45
CA ALA A 332 -30.12 -13.42 68.35
C ALA A 332 -30.06 -14.64 67.40
N PHE A 333 -30.27 -15.86 67.90
CA PHE A 333 -30.24 -17.11 67.13
C PHE A 333 -31.55 -17.91 67.21
N THR A 334 -32.64 -17.32 67.70
CA THR A 334 -33.96 -17.96 67.85
C THR A 334 -34.52 -18.48 66.51
N GLN A 335 -35.28 -19.58 66.53
CA GLN A 335 -35.80 -20.27 65.33
C GLN A 335 -34.69 -20.65 64.33
N ASN A 336 -33.81 -21.56 64.74
CA ASN A 336 -32.76 -22.16 63.91
C ASN A 336 -32.70 -23.69 64.14
N ASN A 337 -31.64 -24.36 63.67
CA ASN A 337 -31.46 -25.81 63.73
C ASN A 337 -30.22 -26.21 64.55
N ILE A 338 -29.85 -25.42 65.58
CA ILE A 338 -28.48 -25.38 66.11
C ILE A 338 -28.14 -26.58 66.99
N THR A 339 -27.46 -27.59 66.42
CA THR A 339 -26.95 -28.77 67.13
C THR A 339 -25.61 -28.54 67.87
N LYS A 340 -24.93 -27.42 67.64
CA LYS A 340 -23.64 -27.08 68.29
C LYS A 340 -23.54 -25.60 68.66
N ILE A 341 -23.19 -25.30 69.91
CA ILE A 341 -22.86 -23.95 70.38
C ILE A 341 -21.56 -23.99 71.18
N SER A 342 -20.53 -23.28 70.70
CA SER A 342 -19.32 -23.01 71.48
C SER A 342 -19.22 -21.52 71.80
N SER A 343 -18.96 -21.21 73.06
CA SER A 343 -18.72 -19.86 73.56
C SER A 343 -17.77 -19.88 74.77
N PRO A 344 -16.46 -20.03 74.52
CA PRO A 344 -15.45 -20.09 75.58
C PRO A 344 -15.21 -18.74 76.29
N SER A 345 -15.80 -17.63 75.82
CA SER A 345 -15.57 -16.30 76.41
C SER A 345 -16.69 -15.26 76.26
N ALA A 346 -17.85 -15.57 75.67
CA ALA A 346 -18.96 -14.61 75.59
C ALA A 346 -19.90 -14.70 76.79
N GLN A 347 -20.50 -13.56 77.16
CA GLN A 347 -21.57 -13.54 78.13
C GLN A 347 -22.85 -14.10 77.50
N LEU A 348 -23.52 -15.00 78.21
CA LEU A 348 -24.77 -15.59 77.75
C LEU A 348 -25.90 -14.55 77.76
N PRO A 349 -26.68 -14.41 76.68
CA PRO A 349 -27.81 -13.48 76.60
C PRO A 349 -28.99 -13.95 77.45
N THR A 350 -29.92 -13.05 77.77
CA THR A 350 -31.15 -13.36 78.52
C THR A 350 -32.11 -14.29 77.75
N SER A 351 -32.15 -14.20 76.42
CA SER A 351 -32.56 -15.27 75.51
C SER A 351 -31.60 -15.32 74.32
N GLY A 352 -31.08 -16.50 73.97
CA GLY A 352 -30.03 -16.66 72.97
C GLY A 352 -30.50 -17.37 71.70
N ALA A 353 -30.94 -18.62 71.85
CA ALA A 353 -31.47 -19.41 70.75
C ALA A 353 -32.62 -20.32 71.24
N VAL A 354 -33.81 -19.75 71.38
CA VAL A 354 -35.01 -20.53 71.72
C VAL A 354 -35.73 -21.04 70.46
N GLY A 355 -36.57 -22.05 70.61
CA GLY A 355 -37.38 -22.59 69.51
C GLY A 355 -36.57 -23.26 68.39
N GLN A 356 -35.44 -23.91 68.72
CA GLN A 356 -34.64 -24.66 67.77
C GLN A 356 -35.36 -25.94 67.28
N VAL A 357 -35.16 -26.35 66.03
CA VAL A 357 -35.72 -27.60 65.48
C VAL A 357 -34.69 -28.34 64.64
N ALA A 358 -34.43 -29.60 64.95
CA ALA A 358 -33.49 -30.43 64.21
C ALA A 358 -33.98 -31.88 64.10
N THR A 359 -33.68 -32.52 62.97
CA THR A 359 -33.69 -33.98 62.84
C THR A 359 -32.26 -34.45 62.79
N ILE A 360 -31.90 -35.36 63.69
CA ILE A 360 -30.56 -35.90 63.89
C ILE A 360 -30.63 -37.40 63.59
N VAL A 361 -29.56 -37.97 63.03
CA VAL A 361 -29.41 -39.41 62.82
C VAL A 361 -28.45 -39.94 63.88
N ALA A 362 -28.81 -41.05 64.54
CA ALA A 362 -27.94 -41.74 65.49
C ALA A 362 -27.74 -43.20 65.06
N ASP A 363 -26.51 -43.54 64.69
CA ASP A 363 -26.08 -44.87 64.25
C ASP A 363 -25.75 -45.83 65.41
N GLN A 364 -25.30 -45.27 66.55
CA GLN A 364 -24.87 -46.02 67.73
C GLN A 364 -26.00 -46.82 68.39
N ALA A 365 -25.63 -47.96 68.98
CA ALA A 365 -26.53 -48.84 69.73
C ALA A 365 -27.04 -48.19 71.02
N THR A 366 -26.23 -47.34 71.65
CA THR A 366 -26.57 -46.47 72.79
C THR A 366 -26.48 -45.02 72.32
N VAL A 367 -27.43 -44.16 72.69
CA VAL A 367 -27.44 -42.75 72.30
C VAL A 367 -27.25 -41.88 73.53
N SER A 368 -26.37 -40.89 73.47
CA SER A 368 -26.08 -39.92 74.54
C SER A 368 -26.44 -38.50 74.07
N ILE A 369 -26.71 -37.58 75.00
CA ILE A 369 -27.00 -36.18 74.63
C ILE A 369 -25.84 -35.54 73.85
N GLY A 370 -24.60 -35.90 74.18
CA GLY A 370 -23.39 -35.45 73.46
C GLY A 370 -23.25 -35.95 72.03
N ASP A 371 -23.94 -37.04 71.67
CA ASP A 371 -23.96 -37.57 70.30
C ASP A 371 -24.99 -36.84 69.42
N LEU A 372 -25.88 -36.06 70.05
CA LEU A 372 -27.01 -35.37 69.40
C LEU A 372 -26.87 -33.84 69.41
N PHE A 373 -26.29 -33.28 70.48
CA PHE A 373 -26.18 -31.86 70.72
C PHE A 373 -24.91 -31.56 71.51
N SER A 374 -24.29 -30.41 71.24
CA SER A 374 -23.11 -29.94 71.99
C SER A 374 -23.28 -28.48 72.41
N ILE A 375 -23.18 -28.25 73.72
CA ILE A 375 -23.01 -26.92 74.29
C ILE A 375 -21.74 -26.87 75.15
N ASP A 376 -20.93 -25.85 74.90
CA ASP A 376 -19.74 -25.48 75.65
C ASP A 376 -19.77 -23.95 75.79
N THR A 377 -20.40 -23.44 76.85
CA THR A 377 -20.65 -21.99 76.98
C THR A 377 -20.54 -21.53 78.42
N ASN A 378 -19.55 -20.67 78.73
CA ASN A 378 -19.41 -20.03 80.05
C ASN A 378 -19.59 -20.98 81.25
N GLY A 379 -18.92 -22.15 81.23
CA GLY A 379 -18.99 -23.17 82.28
C GLY A 379 -20.23 -24.07 82.25
N LYS A 380 -21.18 -23.86 81.32
CA LYS A 380 -22.29 -24.78 81.04
C LYS A 380 -21.86 -25.81 80.00
N THR A 381 -22.21 -27.07 80.24
CA THR A 381 -22.02 -28.20 79.32
C THR A 381 -23.35 -28.91 79.06
N ASN A 382 -23.31 -29.98 78.25
CA ASN A 382 -24.47 -30.85 78.00
C ASN A 382 -25.15 -31.41 79.27
N GLN A 383 -24.44 -31.52 80.41
CA GLN A 383 -25.02 -31.96 81.67
C GLN A 383 -26.01 -30.95 82.28
N ASN A 384 -25.96 -29.69 81.86
CA ASN A 384 -26.81 -28.60 82.37
C ASN A 384 -28.11 -28.41 81.58
N ILE A 385 -28.43 -29.33 80.67
CA ILE A 385 -29.62 -29.30 79.80
C ILE A 385 -30.74 -30.10 80.46
N ASP A 386 -31.92 -29.47 80.62
CA ASP A 386 -33.15 -30.18 80.97
C ASP A 386 -33.71 -30.90 79.74
N ILE A 387 -33.97 -32.21 79.83
CA ILE A 387 -34.64 -33.00 78.79
C ILE A 387 -36.08 -33.32 79.21
N SER A 388 -37.01 -33.22 78.27
CA SER A 388 -38.46 -33.38 78.49
C SER A 388 -39.18 -33.84 77.22
N ASN A 389 -40.49 -34.11 77.29
CA ASN A 389 -41.34 -34.48 76.15
C ASN A 389 -40.81 -35.64 75.28
N LEU A 390 -40.18 -36.63 75.93
CA LEU A 390 -39.67 -37.83 75.28
C LEU A 390 -40.80 -38.67 74.68
N THR A 391 -40.60 -39.19 73.47
CA THR A 391 -41.58 -40.03 72.77
C THR A 391 -41.13 -41.49 72.65
N ASN A 392 -42.05 -42.36 72.21
CA ASN A 392 -41.78 -43.75 71.84
C ASN A 392 -41.11 -44.61 72.93
N GLY A 393 -41.42 -44.32 74.20
CA GLY A 393 -40.96 -45.07 75.37
C GLY A 393 -39.49 -44.84 75.75
N VAL A 394 -38.81 -43.88 75.12
CA VAL A 394 -37.42 -43.52 75.47
C VAL A 394 -37.39 -42.79 76.82
N THR A 395 -36.43 -43.14 77.67
CA THR A 395 -36.14 -42.40 78.91
C THR A 395 -34.74 -41.78 78.85
N TYR A 396 -34.44 -40.84 79.74
CA TYR A 396 -33.15 -40.14 79.77
C TYR A 396 -32.61 -40.08 81.19
N ASP A 397 -31.36 -40.50 81.37
CA ASP A 397 -30.62 -40.39 82.62
C ASP A 397 -29.73 -39.15 82.61
N GLN A 398 -30.11 -38.15 83.40
CA GLN A 398 -29.37 -36.90 83.59
C GLN A 398 -27.94 -37.13 84.14
N SER A 399 -27.71 -38.21 84.89
CA SER A 399 -26.43 -38.46 85.56
C SER A 399 -25.35 -39.04 84.65
N THR A 400 -25.73 -39.91 83.70
CA THR A 400 -24.82 -40.41 82.66
C THR A 400 -24.94 -39.70 81.31
N GLY A 401 -25.96 -38.87 81.12
CA GLY A 401 -26.25 -38.16 79.88
C GLY A 401 -26.75 -39.06 78.75
N LYS A 402 -27.38 -40.20 79.08
CA LYS A 402 -27.76 -41.25 78.10
C LYS A 402 -29.27 -41.41 77.97
N PHE A 403 -29.69 -41.74 76.75
CA PHE A 403 -31.04 -42.18 76.45
C PHE A 403 -31.12 -43.70 76.54
N ASP A 404 -32.03 -44.22 77.37
CA ASP A 404 -32.45 -45.61 77.29
C ASP A 404 -33.53 -45.72 76.21
N VAL A 405 -33.17 -46.34 75.08
CA VAL A 405 -33.99 -46.39 73.87
C VAL A 405 -34.48 -47.84 73.67
N PRO A 406 -35.79 -48.12 73.84
CA PRO A 406 -36.32 -49.47 73.75
C PRO A 406 -35.97 -50.20 72.45
N ALA A 407 -35.77 -51.51 72.55
CA ALA A 407 -35.46 -52.35 71.40
C ALA A 407 -36.56 -52.24 70.32
N LYS A 408 -36.13 -52.05 69.06
CA LYS A 408 -36.95 -51.77 67.86
C LYS A 408 -37.45 -50.31 67.72
N THR A 409 -37.13 -49.39 68.62
CA THR A 409 -37.45 -47.95 68.43
C THR A 409 -36.56 -47.34 67.34
N THR A 410 -37.11 -47.17 66.14
CA THR A 410 -36.41 -46.60 64.97
C THR A 410 -36.40 -45.08 64.91
N GLN A 411 -37.23 -44.40 65.70
CA GLN A 411 -37.25 -42.93 65.81
C GLN A 411 -37.80 -42.52 67.18
N PHE A 412 -37.34 -41.39 67.73
CA PHE A 412 -37.94 -40.72 68.88
C PHE A 412 -37.76 -39.20 68.81
N SER A 413 -38.41 -38.45 69.70
CA SER A 413 -38.28 -36.98 69.80
C SER A 413 -38.17 -36.56 71.26
N PHE A 414 -37.62 -35.36 71.50
CA PHE A 414 -37.51 -34.74 72.82
C PHE A 414 -37.50 -33.20 72.73
N THR A 415 -37.92 -32.55 73.81
CA THR A 415 -37.69 -31.12 74.05
C THR A 415 -36.50 -30.96 74.98
N TRP A 416 -35.60 -30.03 74.66
CA TRP A 416 -34.46 -29.67 75.50
C TRP A 416 -34.49 -28.19 75.89
N THR A 417 -33.85 -27.84 77.01
CA THR A 417 -33.71 -26.44 77.48
C THR A 417 -32.47 -26.24 78.32
N LEU A 418 -31.74 -25.14 78.09
CA LEU A 418 -30.73 -24.60 79.00
C LEU A 418 -31.35 -23.45 79.81
N LYS A 419 -31.20 -23.49 81.14
CA LYS A 419 -31.59 -22.38 82.03
C LYS A 419 -30.39 -21.73 82.72
N ASP A 420 -30.58 -20.45 83.06
CA ASP A 420 -29.73 -19.73 83.99
C ASP A 420 -30.56 -18.69 84.75
N ASN A 421 -30.40 -18.63 86.08
CA ASN A 421 -31.17 -17.73 86.96
C ASN A 421 -32.69 -17.72 86.67
N ASN A 422 -33.26 -18.92 86.49
CA ASN A 422 -34.65 -19.22 86.07
C ASN A 422 -35.08 -18.76 84.66
N ASN A 423 -34.27 -18.00 83.92
CA ASN A 423 -34.54 -17.66 82.53
C ASN A 423 -34.25 -18.85 81.59
N GLN A 424 -34.97 -18.92 80.46
CA GLN A 424 -34.77 -19.90 79.40
C GLN A 424 -33.88 -19.29 78.30
N LEU A 425 -32.61 -19.69 78.26
CA LEU A 425 -31.60 -19.09 77.39
C LEU A 425 -31.58 -19.75 76.00
N TYR A 426 -31.69 -21.08 75.99
CA TYR A 426 -31.67 -21.89 74.77
C TYR A 426 -32.70 -23.02 74.90
N SER A 427 -33.38 -23.37 73.81
CA SER A 427 -34.36 -24.47 73.82
C SER A 427 -34.69 -24.98 72.41
N GLY A 428 -35.08 -26.24 72.31
CA GLY A 428 -35.49 -26.82 71.03
C GLY A 428 -36.29 -28.11 71.15
N ASN A 429 -36.88 -28.51 70.02
CA ASN A 429 -37.67 -29.74 69.85
C ASN A 429 -37.03 -30.58 68.75
N TYR A 430 -36.35 -31.67 69.14
CA TYR A 430 -35.52 -32.47 68.24
C TYR A 430 -36.11 -33.86 68.01
N THR A 431 -35.79 -34.45 66.86
CA THR A 431 -36.15 -35.82 66.47
C THR A 431 -34.89 -36.59 66.12
N VAL A 432 -34.77 -37.82 66.62
CA VAL A 432 -33.65 -38.73 66.41
C VAL A 432 -34.10 -39.91 65.58
N ASP A 433 -33.50 -40.14 64.42
CA ASP A 433 -33.72 -41.30 63.56
C ASP A 433 -32.62 -42.35 63.76
N ARG A 434 -33.01 -43.62 63.88
CA ARG A 434 -32.16 -44.79 64.12
C ARG A 434 -32.41 -45.91 63.11
N THR A 435 -32.95 -45.58 61.94
CA THR A 435 -33.29 -46.58 60.91
C THR A 435 -32.02 -47.21 60.31
N VAL A 436 -31.86 -48.52 60.51
CA VAL A 436 -30.72 -49.33 60.04
C VAL A 436 -30.82 -49.58 58.53
N PRO A 437 -29.79 -49.25 57.72
CA PRO A 437 -29.85 -49.43 56.26
C PRO A 437 -29.58 -50.87 55.81
N THR A 438 -30.16 -51.27 54.68
CA THR A 438 -29.83 -52.55 54.04
C THR A 438 -28.60 -52.40 53.13
N ILE A 439 -27.47 -52.96 53.55
CA ILE A 439 -26.24 -53.01 52.74
C ILE A 439 -26.49 -53.81 51.46
N LYS A 440 -26.28 -53.17 50.30
CA LYS A 440 -26.24 -53.81 48.98
C LYS A 440 -25.18 -53.14 48.13
N ALA A 441 -24.36 -53.93 47.45
CA ALA A 441 -23.28 -53.43 46.62
C ALA A 441 -23.05 -54.34 45.40
N HIS A 442 -22.51 -53.78 44.32
CA HIS A 442 -22.21 -54.49 43.08
C HIS A 442 -20.77 -54.20 42.59
N PRO A 443 -20.14 -55.09 41.82
CA PRO A 443 -18.84 -54.82 41.19
C PRO A 443 -18.96 -53.86 40.00
N SER A 444 -17.92 -53.06 39.72
CA SER A 444 -17.90 -52.14 38.58
C SER A 444 -16.56 -52.11 37.85
N THR A 445 -16.58 -51.63 36.61
CA THR A 445 -15.39 -51.27 35.84
C THR A 445 -15.49 -49.80 35.44
N ILE A 446 -14.45 -49.04 35.74
CA ILE A 446 -14.30 -47.60 35.45
C ILE A 446 -12.97 -47.38 34.70
N TYR A 447 -12.78 -46.20 34.10
CA TYR A 447 -11.55 -45.89 33.37
C TYR A 447 -10.64 -44.90 34.12
N ILE A 448 -9.35 -44.89 33.76
CA ILE A 448 -8.39 -43.91 34.33
C ILE A 448 -8.92 -42.48 34.13
N GLY A 449 -8.99 -41.73 35.23
CA GLY A 449 -9.50 -40.36 35.28
C GLY A 449 -11.02 -40.22 35.32
N ASP A 450 -11.79 -41.31 35.31
CA ASP A 450 -13.20 -41.25 35.70
C ASP A 450 -13.30 -40.94 37.22
N SER A 451 -14.34 -40.22 37.62
CA SER A 451 -14.62 -39.97 39.03
C SER A 451 -15.27 -41.20 39.66
N TRP A 452 -14.69 -41.72 40.74
CA TRP A 452 -15.31 -42.75 41.58
C TRP A 452 -15.64 -42.21 42.97
N LYS A 453 -16.80 -42.61 43.48
CA LYS A 453 -17.22 -42.47 44.87
C LYS A 453 -17.88 -43.78 45.32
N ALA A 454 -17.95 -44.00 46.63
CA ALA A 454 -18.60 -45.17 47.21
C ALA A 454 -20.05 -45.41 46.73
N ALA A 455 -20.76 -44.36 46.28
CA ALA A 455 -22.13 -44.48 45.75
C ALA A 455 -22.22 -45.13 44.37
N ASP A 456 -21.12 -45.22 43.61
CA ASP A 456 -21.14 -45.77 42.24
C ASP A 456 -21.14 -47.31 42.22
N ASN A 457 -21.06 -47.93 43.40
CA ASN A 457 -20.99 -49.38 43.62
C ASN A 457 -21.95 -49.87 44.73
N TYR A 458 -22.86 -49.00 45.20
CA TYR A 458 -23.76 -49.27 46.34
C TYR A 458 -25.22 -49.07 45.95
N ASP A 459 -26.02 -50.13 46.10
CA ASP A 459 -27.45 -50.18 45.75
C ASP A 459 -28.38 -50.08 46.97
N GLY A 460 -27.80 -49.91 48.17
CA GLY A 460 -28.52 -49.66 49.40
C GLY A 460 -29.04 -48.22 49.50
N GLN A 461 -29.83 -47.94 50.52
CA GLN A 461 -30.13 -46.58 50.97
C GLN A 461 -29.08 -46.13 52.00
N ASP A 462 -29.04 -44.84 52.31
CA ASP A 462 -28.29 -44.27 53.43
C ASP A 462 -26.77 -44.59 53.44
N LEU A 463 -26.12 -44.48 52.27
CA LEU A 463 -24.67 -44.65 52.13
C LEU A 463 -23.86 -43.75 53.08
N ASP A 464 -24.38 -42.56 53.38
CA ASP A 464 -23.79 -41.58 54.31
C ASP A 464 -23.67 -42.10 55.75
N LYS A 465 -24.39 -43.18 56.09
CA LYS A 465 -24.25 -43.91 57.36
C LYS A 465 -23.26 -45.09 57.29
N MET A 466 -22.68 -45.40 56.12
CA MET A 466 -21.78 -46.55 55.93
C MET A 466 -20.33 -46.21 56.28
N THR A 467 -19.66 -47.10 57.03
CA THR A 467 -18.20 -47.15 57.02
C THR A 467 -17.74 -47.77 55.71
N VAL A 468 -16.98 -47.03 54.89
CA VAL A 468 -16.45 -47.52 53.60
C VAL A 468 -14.94 -47.62 53.67
N THR A 469 -14.40 -48.82 53.44
CA THR A 469 -12.96 -49.09 53.35
C THR A 469 -12.58 -49.46 51.92
N VAL A 470 -11.54 -48.85 51.37
CA VAL A 470 -10.96 -49.27 50.08
C VAL A 470 -9.58 -49.90 50.30
N LYS A 471 -9.28 -50.95 49.55
CA LYS A 471 -7.94 -51.57 49.48
C LYS A 471 -7.49 -51.74 48.04
N ASP A 472 -6.19 -51.64 47.79
CA ASP A 472 -5.60 -52.05 46.52
C ASP A 472 -5.40 -53.58 46.43
N GLN A 473 -4.91 -54.05 45.28
CA GLN A 473 -4.64 -55.47 45.02
C GLN A 473 -3.56 -56.09 45.93
N SER A 474 -2.75 -55.29 46.63
CA SER A 474 -1.81 -55.77 47.67
C SER A 474 -2.44 -55.87 49.06
N GLY A 475 -3.71 -55.45 49.22
CA GLY A 475 -4.43 -55.43 50.49
C GLY A 475 -4.19 -54.17 51.34
N LYS A 476 -3.39 -53.21 50.83
CA LYS A 476 -3.12 -51.93 51.49
C LYS A 476 -4.37 -51.03 51.46
N THR A 477 -4.74 -50.50 52.61
CA THR A 477 -5.87 -49.55 52.74
C THR A 477 -5.57 -48.21 52.07
N LEU A 478 -6.56 -47.69 51.34
CA LEU A 478 -6.55 -46.40 50.67
C LEU A 478 -7.74 -45.55 51.16
N THR A 479 -7.65 -44.23 50.99
CA THR A 479 -8.74 -43.27 51.29
C THR A 479 -9.86 -43.31 50.25
N SER A 480 -9.58 -43.75 49.02
CA SER A 480 -10.53 -43.97 47.94
C SER A 480 -9.98 -45.01 46.95
N VAL A 481 -10.77 -45.40 45.95
CA VAL A 481 -10.23 -46.03 44.74
C VAL A 481 -9.28 -45.03 44.07
N ASP A 482 -8.08 -45.46 43.70
CA ASP A 482 -7.12 -44.62 42.99
C ASP A 482 -7.40 -44.67 41.47
N THR A 483 -8.33 -43.83 41.01
CA THR A 483 -8.70 -43.77 39.58
C THR A 483 -7.61 -43.17 38.70
N SER A 484 -6.44 -42.79 39.24
CA SER A 484 -5.26 -42.42 38.43
C SER A 484 -4.47 -43.62 37.93
N LYS A 485 -4.64 -44.81 38.53
CA LYS A 485 -3.87 -46.02 38.18
C LYS A 485 -4.78 -47.20 37.85
N ALA A 486 -4.52 -47.84 36.71
CA ALA A 486 -5.19 -49.09 36.35
C ALA A 486 -4.82 -50.22 37.34
N GLY A 487 -5.81 -51.03 37.70
CA GLY A 487 -5.70 -52.08 38.70
C GLY A 487 -7.06 -52.48 39.29
N THR A 488 -7.08 -53.53 40.09
CA THR A 488 -8.28 -53.95 40.84
C THR A 488 -8.20 -53.46 42.28
N TYR A 489 -9.25 -52.80 42.72
CA TYR A 489 -9.43 -52.32 44.09
C TYR A 489 -10.62 -53.03 44.73
N TYR A 490 -10.58 -53.23 46.05
CA TYR A 490 -11.64 -53.89 46.80
C TYR A 490 -12.30 -52.87 47.73
N VAL A 491 -13.61 -52.73 47.63
CA VAL A 491 -14.40 -51.76 48.38
C VAL A 491 -15.33 -52.51 49.33
N THR A 492 -15.14 -52.30 50.63
CA THR A 492 -15.95 -52.87 51.71
C THR A 492 -16.89 -51.80 52.26
N TYR A 493 -18.18 -52.09 52.28
CA TYR A 493 -19.23 -51.31 52.93
C TYR A 493 -19.61 -52.00 54.24
N ALA A 494 -19.71 -51.27 55.34
CA ALA A 494 -20.07 -51.80 56.65
C ALA A 494 -20.99 -50.87 57.44
N TYR A 495 -21.88 -51.45 58.24
CA TYR A 495 -22.71 -50.76 59.22
C TYR A 495 -22.76 -51.59 60.51
N GLY A 496 -22.15 -51.08 61.58
CA GLY A 496 -21.90 -51.88 62.78
C GLY A 496 -21.06 -53.13 62.45
N ASN A 497 -21.62 -54.32 62.69
CA ASN A 497 -20.95 -55.59 62.43
C ASN A 497 -21.25 -56.18 61.03
N ASP A 498 -22.28 -55.69 60.33
CA ASP A 498 -22.65 -56.18 59.00
C ASP A 498 -21.77 -55.54 57.92
N SER A 499 -21.34 -56.32 56.92
CA SER A 499 -20.53 -55.79 55.82
C SER A 499 -20.66 -56.57 54.50
N THR A 500 -20.20 -55.96 53.41
CA THR A 500 -20.12 -56.57 52.07
C THR A 500 -18.94 -55.97 51.30
N THR A 501 -18.18 -56.79 50.57
CA THR A 501 -17.01 -56.35 49.77
C THR A 501 -17.20 -56.65 48.29
N VAL A 502 -16.91 -55.67 47.42
CA VAL A 502 -17.00 -55.80 45.96
C VAL A 502 -15.76 -55.25 45.25
N PRO A 503 -15.33 -55.83 44.11
CA PRO A 503 -14.23 -55.30 43.32
C PRO A 503 -14.64 -54.13 42.41
N VAL A 504 -13.75 -53.14 42.32
CA VAL A 504 -13.79 -52.03 41.36
C VAL A 504 -12.54 -52.11 40.49
N VAL A 505 -12.71 -52.28 39.18
CA VAL A 505 -11.61 -52.37 38.22
C VAL A 505 -11.39 -51.02 37.55
N VAL A 506 -10.21 -50.42 37.72
CA VAL A 506 -9.77 -49.25 36.95
C VAL A 506 -9.03 -49.74 35.70
N ALA A 507 -9.51 -49.38 34.51
CA ALA A 507 -8.95 -49.79 33.23
C ALA A 507 -8.40 -48.62 32.41
N LYS A 508 -7.39 -48.86 31.57
CA LYS A 508 -7.03 -47.92 30.50
C LYS A 508 -8.16 -47.90 29.46
N LYS A 509 -8.59 -46.70 29.04
CA LYS A 509 -9.64 -46.55 28.01
C LYS A 509 -9.02 -46.72 26.63
N SER A 510 -9.58 -47.58 25.79
CA SER A 510 -9.13 -47.71 24.40
C SER A 510 -9.59 -46.51 23.59
N ILE A 511 -8.66 -45.78 22.98
CA ILE A 511 -8.94 -44.62 22.13
C ILE A 511 -8.12 -44.69 20.84
N THR A 512 -8.72 -44.26 19.73
CA THR A 512 -7.97 -43.97 18.51
C THR A 512 -7.36 -42.57 18.53
N TYR A 513 -6.19 -42.42 17.89
CA TYR A 513 -5.59 -41.14 17.56
C TYR A 513 -5.24 -41.10 16.06
N GLY A 514 -5.40 -39.95 15.41
CA GLY A 514 -5.08 -39.78 14.00
C GLY A 514 -4.69 -38.35 13.66
N LEU A 515 -3.78 -38.17 12.71
CA LEU A 515 -3.39 -36.84 12.25
C LEU A 515 -4.49 -36.26 11.35
N ILE A 516 -4.94 -35.05 11.68
CA ILE A 516 -5.86 -34.27 10.87
C ILE A 516 -5.29 -32.88 10.61
N GLY A 517 -5.60 -32.32 9.45
CA GLY A 517 -5.12 -31.02 9.03
C GLY A 517 -5.07 -30.90 7.52
N SER A 518 -5.02 -29.67 7.03
CA SER A 518 -4.75 -29.44 5.61
C SER A 518 -4.19 -28.05 5.40
N GLN A 519 -3.01 -27.98 4.80
CA GLN A 519 -2.40 -26.74 4.34
C GLN A 519 -2.41 -26.70 2.81
N THR A 520 -2.56 -25.50 2.26
CA THR A 520 -2.37 -25.25 0.83
C THR A 520 -1.44 -24.08 0.65
N VAL A 521 -0.37 -24.30 -0.11
CA VAL A 521 0.67 -23.32 -0.46
C VAL A 521 0.75 -23.17 -1.97
N ASP A 522 1.16 -22.01 -2.45
CA ASP A 522 1.41 -21.77 -3.88
C ASP A 522 2.77 -22.35 -4.29
N TYR A 523 2.87 -22.85 -5.52
CA TYR A 523 4.12 -23.37 -6.07
C TYR A 523 5.21 -22.29 -6.15
N ASN A 524 6.39 -22.60 -5.60
CA ASN A 524 7.56 -21.70 -5.51
C ASN A 524 8.86 -22.30 -6.07
N GLY A 525 8.78 -23.45 -6.77
CA GLY A 525 9.95 -24.15 -7.33
C GLY A 525 10.84 -24.90 -6.32
N GLN A 526 10.44 -25.02 -5.05
CA GLN A 526 11.21 -25.70 -4.00
C GLN A 526 10.37 -26.77 -3.29
N VAL A 527 11.04 -27.71 -2.59
CA VAL A 527 10.37 -28.66 -1.69
C VAL A 527 9.85 -27.90 -0.47
N GLN A 528 8.53 -27.80 -0.33
CA GLN A 528 7.90 -27.06 0.77
C GLN A 528 7.50 -28.00 1.92
N GLN A 529 7.50 -27.50 3.14
CA GLN A 529 7.11 -28.26 4.33
C GLN A 529 5.84 -27.68 4.99
N PRO A 530 5.01 -28.52 5.63
CA PRO A 530 3.83 -28.10 6.38
C PRO A 530 4.22 -27.31 7.63
N THR A 531 3.50 -26.22 7.87
CA THR A 531 3.55 -25.48 9.13
C THR A 531 2.72 -26.22 10.17
N LEU A 532 3.35 -26.67 11.27
CA LEU A 532 2.72 -27.51 12.31
C LEU A 532 1.34 -27.02 12.75
N SER A 533 1.13 -25.70 12.86
CA SER A 533 -0.12 -25.07 13.29
C SER A 533 -1.34 -25.31 12.38
N ASN A 534 -1.15 -25.84 11.17
CA ASN A 534 -2.24 -26.24 10.27
C ASN A 534 -2.67 -27.71 10.45
N TYR A 535 -2.03 -28.41 11.39
CA TYR A 535 -2.20 -29.82 11.71
C TYR A 535 -2.42 -30.03 13.20
N SER A 536 -3.08 -31.12 13.56
CA SER A 536 -3.38 -31.49 14.94
C SER A 536 -3.64 -32.98 15.03
N VAL A 537 -3.20 -33.63 16.10
CA VAL A 537 -3.62 -35.00 16.39
C VAL A 537 -5.01 -34.95 17.00
N SER A 538 -5.96 -35.65 16.38
CA SER A 538 -7.30 -35.85 16.93
C SER A 538 -7.33 -37.12 17.76
N LEU A 539 -7.24 -37.00 19.07
CA LEU A 539 -7.49 -38.12 19.99
C LEU A 539 -9.00 -38.26 20.22
N SER A 540 -9.53 -39.48 20.14
CA SER A 540 -10.97 -39.73 20.34
C SER A 540 -11.43 -39.60 21.80
N SER A 541 -10.51 -39.41 22.76
CA SER A 541 -10.84 -38.89 24.11
C SER A 541 -11.33 -37.44 24.10
N GLY A 542 -10.93 -36.65 23.09
CA GLY A 542 -11.11 -35.20 23.06
C GLY A 542 -9.94 -34.41 23.69
N ASP A 543 -8.90 -35.08 24.20
CA ASP A 543 -7.65 -34.42 24.58
C ASP A 543 -6.92 -33.87 23.34
N SER A 544 -6.11 -32.82 23.53
CA SER A 544 -5.33 -32.18 22.46
C SER A 544 -3.83 -32.39 22.65
N TYR A 545 -3.18 -33.06 21.71
CA TYR A 545 -1.72 -33.13 21.64
C TYR A 545 -1.16 -31.96 20.82
N THR A 546 -0.13 -31.31 21.33
CA THR A 546 0.60 -30.25 20.61
C THR A 546 1.76 -30.87 19.83
N LEU A 547 1.68 -30.79 18.50
CA LEU A 547 2.74 -31.25 17.60
C LEU A 547 4.04 -30.49 17.84
N LYS A 548 5.15 -31.24 17.84
CA LYS A 548 6.54 -30.76 17.92
C LYS A 548 7.22 -30.91 16.56
N ASP A 549 8.36 -30.26 16.39
CA ASP A 549 9.24 -30.51 15.24
C ASP A 549 9.63 -32.00 15.20
N GLY A 550 9.55 -32.59 14.00
CA GLY A 550 9.80 -34.01 13.78
C GLY A 550 8.61 -34.95 14.03
N ASP A 551 7.49 -34.51 14.62
CA ASP A 551 6.33 -35.38 14.87
C ASP A 551 5.59 -35.78 13.58
N ILE A 552 5.65 -34.96 12.53
CA ILE A 552 4.98 -35.18 11.25
C ILE A 552 5.97 -35.10 10.08
N ALA A 553 5.72 -35.87 9.03
CA ALA A 553 6.45 -35.80 7.78
C ALA A 553 5.51 -35.82 6.58
N VAL A 554 5.89 -35.13 5.50
CA VAL A 554 5.19 -35.24 4.21
C VAL A 554 5.69 -36.49 3.49
N LYS A 555 4.77 -37.38 3.14
CA LYS A 555 5.09 -38.59 2.37
C LYS A 555 5.46 -38.23 0.94
N ASP A 556 6.55 -38.79 0.44
CA ASP A 556 7.01 -38.65 -0.96
C ASP A 556 7.13 -37.19 -1.42
N ASN A 557 7.60 -36.30 -0.52
CA ASN A 557 7.65 -34.87 -0.73
C ASN A 557 8.62 -34.45 -1.84
N ALA A 558 8.21 -33.49 -2.66
CA ALA A 558 8.94 -33.05 -3.84
C ALA A 558 8.57 -31.60 -4.22
N ALA A 559 9.19 -31.06 -5.26
CA ALA A 559 8.94 -29.72 -5.78
C ALA A 559 7.96 -29.76 -6.97
N ASP A 560 6.73 -30.24 -6.77
CA ASP A 560 5.70 -30.33 -7.81
C ASP A 560 4.29 -29.99 -7.29
N ALA A 561 3.41 -29.51 -8.16
CA ALA A 561 2.08 -29.00 -7.77
C ALA A 561 1.06 -30.13 -7.54
N LYS A 562 1.21 -30.88 -6.44
CA LYS A 562 0.30 -31.96 -6.05
C LYS A 562 -0.14 -31.91 -4.58
N THR A 563 -1.06 -32.82 -4.23
CA THR A 563 -1.44 -33.08 -2.83
C THR A 563 -0.73 -34.33 -2.33
N TYR A 564 0.11 -34.14 -1.32
CA TYR A 564 0.82 -35.17 -0.57
C TYR A 564 0.01 -35.58 0.66
N GLN A 565 0.25 -36.79 1.15
CA GLN A 565 -0.18 -37.18 2.50
C GLN A 565 0.82 -36.66 3.53
N VAL A 566 0.33 -36.37 4.73
CA VAL A 566 1.15 -36.07 5.90
C VAL A 566 0.92 -37.18 6.92
N ASP A 567 1.99 -37.88 7.28
CA ASP A 567 1.97 -39.00 8.21
C ASP A 567 2.60 -38.61 9.55
N LEU A 568 2.19 -39.27 10.64
CA LEU A 568 2.89 -39.21 11.92
C LEU A 568 4.17 -40.06 11.84
N THR A 569 5.31 -39.47 12.15
CA THR A 569 6.58 -40.21 12.22
C THR A 569 6.59 -41.16 13.40
N ASP A 570 7.52 -42.13 13.41
CA ASP A 570 7.79 -42.97 14.58
C ASP A 570 8.10 -42.13 15.83
N GLN A 571 8.70 -40.95 15.66
CA GLN A 571 8.97 -40.01 16.75
C GLN A 571 7.67 -39.36 17.25
N GLY A 572 6.78 -38.95 16.35
CA GLY A 572 5.46 -38.44 16.70
C GLY A 572 4.60 -39.48 17.42
N GLN A 573 4.59 -40.72 16.93
CA GLN A 573 3.92 -41.85 17.58
C GLN A 573 4.48 -42.11 19.00
N LYS A 574 5.81 -42.19 19.16
CA LYS A 574 6.47 -42.33 20.48
C LYS A 574 6.20 -41.14 21.40
N ASN A 575 6.13 -39.92 20.87
CA ASN A 575 5.82 -38.72 21.65
C ASN A 575 4.37 -38.68 22.12
N ILE A 576 3.42 -39.26 21.36
CA ILE A 576 2.03 -39.44 21.75
C ILE A 576 1.90 -40.56 22.79
N GLU A 577 2.58 -41.69 22.58
CA GLU A 577 2.60 -42.81 23.54
C GLU A 577 3.19 -42.37 24.89
N ALA A 578 4.32 -41.66 24.90
CA ALA A 578 4.92 -41.12 26.12
C ALA A 578 4.06 -40.02 26.80
N ALA A 579 3.13 -39.39 26.09
CA ALA A 579 2.24 -38.36 26.64
C ALA A 579 0.90 -38.92 27.17
N TYR A 580 0.45 -40.08 26.70
CA TYR A 580 -0.90 -40.59 26.99
C TYR A 580 -1.02 -42.11 27.23
N GLY A 581 0.02 -42.90 26.97
CA GLY A 581 0.00 -44.36 27.08
C GLY A 581 -0.29 -44.85 28.50
N ASP A 582 0.07 -44.08 29.53
CA ASP A 582 -0.30 -44.39 30.92
C ASP A 582 -1.80 -44.18 31.21
N LYS A 583 -2.47 -43.29 30.47
CA LYS A 583 -3.89 -42.94 30.61
C LYS A 583 -4.78 -43.82 29.73
N TYR A 584 -4.29 -44.25 28.58
CA TYR A 584 -5.08 -44.86 27.51
C TYR A 584 -4.40 -46.05 26.83
N ASN A 585 -5.22 -46.97 26.32
CA ASN A 585 -4.77 -47.93 25.32
C ASN A 585 -4.89 -47.26 23.95
N LEU A 586 -3.75 -46.86 23.37
CA LEU A 586 -3.71 -46.08 22.15
C LEU A 586 -3.78 -46.96 20.91
N THR A 587 -4.40 -46.47 19.83
CA THR A 587 -4.41 -47.13 18.52
C THR A 587 -4.39 -46.07 17.43
N GLN A 588 -3.48 -46.18 16.47
CA GLN A 588 -3.41 -45.22 15.37
C GLN A 588 -4.51 -45.49 14.34
N ASP A 589 -5.24 -44.44 13.94
CA ASP A 589 -6.13 -44.44 12.78
C ASP A 589 -5.39 -43.90 11.54
N SER A 590 -5.89 -44.25 10.37
CA SER A 590 -5.48 -43.75 9.07
C SER A 590 -5.38 -42.22 9.02
N SER A 591 -4.26 -41.69 8.51
CA SER A 591 -4.08 -40.24 8.39
C SER A 591 -5.08 -39.65 7.40
N GLY A 592 -5.76 -38.58 7.82
CA GLY A 592 -6.57 -37.73 6.95
C GLY A 592 -5.86 -36.42 6.58
N ALA A 593 -4.60 -36.26 6.99
CA ALA A 593 -3.86 -35.01 6.88
C ALA A 593 -3.17 -34.87 5.52
N THR A 594 -3.35 -33.73 4.87
CA THR A 594 -2.84 -33.48 3.51
C THR A 594 -2.05 -32.19 3.41
N PHE A 595 -1.02 -32.18 2.56
CA PHE A 595 -0.27 -30.98 2.21
C PHE A 595 -0.44 -30.75 0.71
N THR A 596 -0.98 -29.60 0.30
CA THR A 596 -1.22 -29.31 -1.13
C THR A 596 -0.33 -28.16 -1.59
N ILE A 597 0.62 -28.47 -2.46
CA ILE A 597 1.23 -27.45 -3.32
C ILE A 597 0.29 -27.28 -4.51
N ARG A 598 -0.26 -26.07 -4.71
CA ARG A 598 -1.15 -25.76 -5.84
C ARG A 598 -0.43 -24.92 -6.89
N ASP A 599 -0.93 -24.98 -8.11
CA ASP A 599 -0.49 -24.15 -9.22
C ASP A 599 -0.51 -22.66 -8.81
N GLY A 600 0.67 -22.04 -8.81
CA GLY A 600 0.83 -20.62 -8.50
C GLY A 600 0.39 -19.74 -9.67
N ASN A 601 -0.03 -18.51 -9.39
CA ASN A 601 -0.11 -17.49 -10.44
C ASN A 601 1.32 -17.03 -10.77
N ALA A 602 1.75 -17.20 -12.02
CA ALA A 602 3.05 -16.74 -12.49
C ALA A 602 2.93 -15.53 -13.44
N THR A 603 4.01 -14.75 -13.50
CA THR A 603 4.24 -13.71 -14.50
C THR A 603 5.41 -14.14 -15.40
N ALA A 604 5.39 -13.70 -16.65
CA ALA A 604 6.45 -13.98 -17.63
C ALA A 604 6.90 -12.66 -18.27
N SER A 605 8.20 -12.54 -18.51
CA SER A 605 8.82 -11.40 -19.19
C SER A 605 9.83 -11.89 -20.20
N LEU A 606 9.73 -11.42 -21.45
CA LEU A 606 10.80 -11.48 -22.43
C LEU A 606 11.89 -10.46 -22.07
N ASN A 607 13.14 -10.73 -22.44
CA ASN A 607 14.18 -9.70 -22.49
C ASN A 607 14.06 -8.86 -23.77
N ASP A 608 14.52 -7.61 -23.71
CA ASP A 608 14.81 -6.79 -24.88
C ASP A 608 16.10 -7.24 -25.58
N GLY A 609 16.29 -6.83 -26.82
CA GLY A 609 17.51 -7.07 -27.60
C GLY A 609 18.01 -5.81 -28.32
N THR A 610 19.29 -5.79 -28.66
CA THR A 610 19.90 -4.66 -29.37
C THR A 610 21.04 -5.12 -30.29
N LYS A 611 21.27 -4.39 -31.39
CA LYS A 611 22.50 -4.42 -32.18
C LYS A 611 22.71 -3.10 -32.92
N VAL A 612 23.94 -2.91 -33.41
CA VAL A 612 24.26 -1.90 -34.42
C VAL A 612 23.81 -2.39 -35.81
N TYR A 613 23.42 -1.47 -36.69
CA TYR A 613 23.05 -1.76 -38.08
C TYR A 613 24.19 -2.48 -38.84
N ASP A 614 23.87 -3.68 -39.33
CA ASP A 614 24.78 -4.64 -39.99
C ASP A 614 24.23 -5.14 -41.34
N GLY A 615 23.14 -4.53 -41.83
CA GLY A 615 22.41 -4.96 -43.03
C GLY A 615 21.71 -6.34 -42.91
N GLN A 616 21.53 -6.89 -41.70
CA GLN A 616 20.83 -8.15 -41.46
C GLN A 616 19.54 -7.92 -40.67
N VAL A 617 18.56 -8.80 -40.86
CA VAL A 617 17.38 -8.88 -39.99
C VAL A 617 17.77 -9.32 -38.57
N ALA A 618 17.05 -8.82 -37.55
CA ALA A 618 17.28 -9.13 -36.13
C ALA A 618 17.13 -10.62 -35.83
N SER A 619 16.14 -11.25 -36.45
CA SER A 619 15.81 -12.68 -36.35
C SER A 619 16.92 -13.64 -36.80
N LYS A 620 18.00 -13.13 -37.42
CA LYS A 620 19.16 -13.94 -37.83
C LYS A 620 20.15 -14.23 -36.69
N SER A 621 20.22 -13.37 -35.68
CA SER A 621 21.24 -13.43 -34.61
C SER A 621 20.67 -13.32 -33.19
N TYR A 622 19.37 -13.03 -33.05
CA TYR A 622 18.72 -12.88 -31.75
C TYR A 622 18.05 -14.19 -31.28
N GLN A 623 18.17 -14.49 -29.98
CA GLN A 623 17.36 -15.51 -29.31
C GLN A 623 16.78 -14.94 -28.00
N PRO A 624 15.47 -14.65 -27.93
CA PRO A 624 14.85 -14.18 -26.70
C PRO A 624 14.73 -15.30 -25.66
N THR A 625 14.88 -14.92 -24.40
CA THR A 625 14.66 -15.76 -23.22
C THR A 625 13.50 -15.24 -22.40
N VAL A 626 12.55 -16.12 -22.08
CA VAL A 626 11.44 -15.83 -21.17
C VAL A 626 11.90 -16.12 -19.74
N THR A 627 11.86 -15.10 -18.89
CA THR A 627 11.99 -15.28 -17.43
C THR A 627 10.60 -15.44 -16.83
N VAL A 628 10.41 -16.46 -16.00
CA VAL A 628 9.15 -16.71 -15.28
C VAL A 628 9.34 -16.44 -13.79
N LYS A 629 8.39 -15.71 -13.19
CA LYS A 629 8.40 -15.31 -11.78
C LYS A 629 7.11 -15.69 -11.07
N ASP A 630 7.22 -16.02 -9.79
CA ASP A 630 6.07 -16.26 -8.91
C ASP A 630 5.28 -14.97 -8.62
N SER A 631 4.17 -15.07 -7.89
CA SER A 631 3.36 -13.92 -7.49
C SER A 631 4.03 -12.98 -6.46
N SER A 632 5.23 -13.32 -6.00
CA SER A 632 6.04 -12.57 -5.03
C SER A 632 7.21 -11.83 -5.70
N GLY A 633 7.53 -12.16 -6.96
CA GLY A 633 8.64 -11.62 -7.74
C GLY A 633 9.89 -12.51 -7.82
N ASN A 634 9.87 -13.71 -7.22
CA ASN A 634 10.97 -14.67 -7.24
C ASN A 634 11.04 -15.37 -8.61
N THR A 635 12.24 -15.54 -9.17
CA THR A 635 12.44 -16.29 -10.42
C THR A 635 12.21 -17.78 -10.21
N LEU A 636 11.26 -18.37 -10.95
CA LEU A 636 10.97 -19.80 -10.99
C LEU A 636 11.81 -20.53 -12.07
N GLY A 637 12.29 -19.80 -13.08
CA GLY A 637 13.19 -20.32 -14.11
C GLY A 637 13.21 -19.43 -15.36
N THR A 638 13.97 -19.88 -16.36
CA THR A 638 14.17 -19.19 -17.65
C THR A 638 14.11 -20.19 -18.82
N LEU A 639 13.44 -19.81 -19.90
CA LEU A 639 13.33 -20.62 -21.13
C LEU A 639 13.80 -19.80 -22.33
N ALA A 640 14.89 -20.23 -22.97
CA ALA A 640 15.31 -19.71 -24.28
C ALA A 640 14.33 -20.20 -25.36
N LEU A 641 13.84 -19.30 -26.21
CA LEU A 641 12.85 -19.63 -27.23
C LEU A 641 13.50 -20.03 -28.55
N SER A 642 13.02 -21.12 -29.16
CA SER A 642 13.45 -21.55 -30.50
C SER A 642 12.81 -20.72 -31.61
N ALA A 643 13.39 -20.78 -32.81
CA ALA A 643 12.78 -20.17 -34.01
C ALA A 643 11.31 -20.63 -34.18
N GLY A 644 10.42 -19.68 -34.47
CA GLY A 644 8.97 -19.91 -34.58
C GLY A 644 8.19 -19.94 -33.26
N GLN A 645 8.85 -19.86 -32.09
CA GLN A 645 8.19 -19.63 -30.78
C GLN A 645 7.99 -18.14 -30.48
N TYR A 646 8.71 -17.26 -31.16
CA TYR A 646 8.57 -15.81 -31.10
C TYR A 646 8.50 -15.22 -32.51
N GLU A 647 8.01 -13.98 -32.61
CA GLU A 647 7.93 -13.17 -33.83
C GLU A 647 8.57 -11.82 -33.54
N ILE A 648 9.44 -11.33 -34.42
CA ILE A 648 9.92 -9.93 -34.42
C ILE A 648 9.10 -9.19 -35.47
N VAL A 649 8.19 -8.33 -35.03
CA VAL A 649 7.16 -7.75 -35.89
C VAL A 649 7.77 -6.65 -36.77
N GLY A 650 7.74 -6.88 -38.08
CA GLY A 650 8.21 -5.91 -39.08
C GLY A 650 9.72 -5.84 -39.24
N ASP A 651 10.46 -6.89 -38.87
CA ASP A 651 11.93 -7.02 -38.94
C ASP A 651 12.47 -6.86 -40.39
N ASP A 652 12.69 -5.61 -40.80
CA ASP A 652 13.11 -5.22 -42.15
C ASP A 652 14.58 -4.78 -42.24
N SER A 653 15.39 -5.19 -41.25
CA SER A 653 16.84 -4.93 -41.09
C SER A 653 17.30 -3.48 -40.91
N LYS A 654 16.41 -2.49 -40.99
CA LYS A 654 16.76 -1.07 -40.87
C LYS A 654 17.07 -0.65 -39.43
N VAL A 655 17.52 0.59 -39.26
CA VAL A 655 17.49 1.27 -37.96
C VAL A 655 16.04 1.43 -37.52
N GLY A 656 15.73 0.95 -36.31
CA GLY A 656 14.35 0.90 -35.83
C GLY A 656 14.20 0.19 -34.50
N SER A 657 12.96 0.14 -34.02
CA SER A 657 12.60 -0.51 -32.75
C SER A 657 11.41 -1.44 -33.00
N TYR A 658 11.69 -2.74 -32.94
CA TYR A 658 10.87 -3.81 -33.49
C TYR A 658 10.21 -4.62 -32.36
N PRO A 659 8.87 -4.67 -32.27
CA PRO A 659 8.18 -5.40 -31.20
C PRO A 659 8.37 -6.92 -31.30
N ILE A 660 8.90 -7.53 -30.25
CA ILE A 660 8.99 -8.98 -30.06
C ILE A 660 7.68 -9.47 -29.44
N LYS A 661 7.07 -10.52 -30.00
CA LYS A 661 5.86 -11.18 -29.48
C LYS A 661 6.04 -12.69 -29.36
N LEU A 662 5.28 -13.33 -28.47
CA LEU A 662 5.16 -14.78 -28.42
C LEU A 662 4.20 -15.30 -29.50
N THR A 663 4.58 -16.37 -30.21
CA THR A 663 3.64 -17.10 -31.08
C THR A 663 2.79 -18.08 -30.26
N ALA A 664 1.74 -18.64 -30.85
CA ALA A 664 0.98 -19.72 -30.21
C ALA A 664 1.87 -20.93 -29.83
N THR A 665 2.91 -21.21 -30.62
CA THR A 665 3.90 -22.26 -30.35
C THR A 665 4.79 -21.90 -29.15
N GLY A 666 5.17 -20.63 -28.99
CA GLY A 666 5.93 -20.16 -27.82
C GLY A 666 5.11 -20.16 -26.54
N ILE A 667 3.85 -19.70 -26.61
CA ILE A 667 2.91 -19.80 -25.48
C ILE A 667 2.78 -21.25 -25.02
N ALA A 668 2.53 -22.19 -25.93
CA ALA A 668 2.45 -23.61 -25.61
C ALA A 668 3.76 -24.20 -25.05
N ALA A 669 4.93 -23.75 -25.53
CA ALA A 669 6.22 -24.18 -25.00
C ALA A 669 6.46 -23.68 -23.56
N ILE A 670 6.09 -22.44 -23.25
CA ILE A 670 6.16 -21.86 -21.90
C ILE A 670 5.19 -22.59 -20.96
N GLU A 671 3.94 -22.83 -21.38
CA GLU A 671 2.95 -23.57 -20.59
C GLU A 671 3.37 -25.04 -20.34
N ALA A 672 4.05 -25.68 -21.30
CA ALA A 672 4.58 -27.03 -21.11
C ALA A 672 5.78 -27.07 -20.15
N HIS A 673 6.74 -26.14 -20.32
CA HIS A 673 7.95 -26.09 -19.50
C HIS A 673 7.66 -25.67 -18.06
N PHE A 674 6.72 -24.73 -17.86
CA PHE A 674 6.31 -24.21 -16.55
C PHE A 674 4.95 -24.77 -16.10
N SER A 675 4.70 -26.06 -16.35
CA SER A 675 3.39 -26.73 -16.14
C SER A 675 2.88 -26.76 -14.68
N ASN A 676 3.72 -26.43 -13.70
CA ASN A 676 3.32 -26.26 -12.29
C ASN A 676 2.76 -24.85 -11.94
N VAL A 677 2.60 -23.93 -12.92
CA VAL A 677 2.04 -22.59 -12.70
C VAL A 677 1.02 -22.18 -13.78
N SER A 678 0.13 -21.27 -13.41
CA SER A 678 -0.87 -20.65 -14.29
C SER A 678 -0.49 -19.20 -14.62
N PHE A 679 -0.41 -18.88 -15.91
CA PHE A 679 -0.23 -17.50 -16.39
C PHE A 679 -1.58 -16.78 -16.53
N SER A 680 -1.60 -15.46 -16.32
CA SER A 680 -2.84 -14.67 -16.47
C SER A 680 -3.15 -14.30 -17.93
N ASP A 681 -2.11 -13.96 -18.69
CA ASP A 681 -2.14 -13.69 -20.13
C ASP A 681 -0.69 -13.75 -20.65
N LEU A 682 -0.36 -14.74 -21.48
CA LEU A 682 0.93 -14.79 -22.17
C LEU A 682 0.92 -14.04 -23.51
N SER A 683 -0.25 -13.77 -24.10
CA SER A 683 -0.35 -13.05 -25.37
C SER A 683 -0.03 -11.56 -25.25
N ALA A 684 -0.11 -11.02 -24.03
CA ALA A 684 0.33 -9.67 -23.68
C ALA A 684 1.83 -9.56 -23.37
N VAL A 685 2.59 -10.67 -23.38
CA VAL A 685 4.04 -10.64 -23.11
C VAL A 685 4.79 -10.24 -24.38
N SER A 686 5.42 -9.08 -24.33
CA SER A 686 6.24 -8.51 -25.41
C SER A 686 7.53 -7.92 -24.88
N ALA A 687 8.51 -7.76 -25.75
CA ALA A 687 9.72 -6.98 -25.55
C ALA A 687 10.06 -6.21 -26.83
N THR A 688 11.19 -5.51 -26.88
CA THR A 688 11.61 -4.71 -28.03
C THR A 688 13.00 -5.13 -28.49
N TYR A 689 13.18 -5.29 -29.80
CA TYR A 689 14.50 -5.41 -30.41
C TYR A 689 14.86 -4.10 -31.10
N THR A 690 15.99 -3.48 -30.76
CA THR A 690 16.40 -2.21 -31.37
C THR A 690 17.63 -2.38 -32.26
N ILE A 691 17.56 -1.87 -33.48
CA ILE A 691 18.72 -1.72 -34.37
C ILE A 691 19.11 -0.25 -34.34
N THR A 692 20.32 0.06 -33.88
CA THR A 692 20.85 1.43 -33.79
C THR A 692 21.72 1.78 -35.01
N PRO A 693 21.83 3.06 -35.41
CA PRO A 693 22.71 3.46 -36.51
C PRO A 693 24.16 3.01 -36.29
N ASN A 694 24.86 2.70 -37.39
CA ASN A 694 26.30 2.44 -37.33
C ASN A 694 27.10 3.77 -37.34
N GLU A 695 27.90 4.00 -36.30
CA GLU A 695 28.69 5.21 -36.08
C GLU A 695 30.05 5.24 -36.79
N ASN A 696 30.50 4.12 -37.39
CA ASN A 696 31.87 3.95 -37.89
C ASN A 696 32.09 4.47 -39.32
N VAL A 697 31.18 5.30 -39.85
CA VAL A 697 31.24 5.72 -41.26
C VAL A 697 32.25 6.84 -41.50
N VAL A 698 33.18 6.59 -42.42
CA VAL A 698 34.21 7.53 -42.86
C VAL A 698 33.93 7.99 -44.29
N ALA A 699 34.11 9.29 -44.55
CA ALA A 699 33.93 9.90 -45.87
C ALA A 699 35.26 10.41 -46.43
N THR A 700 35.54 10.16 -47.71
CA THR A 700 36.79 10.54 -48.40
C THR A 700 36.51 11.15 -49.77
N LEU A 701 37.37 12.06 -50.25
CA LEU A 701 37.17 12.85 -51.47
C LEU A 701 38.44 12.86 -52.36
N SER A 702 38.31 12.63 -53.66
CA SER A 702 39.45 12.51 -54.58
C SER A 702 40.06 13.85 -55.06
N GLY A 703 41.36 13.84 -55.36
CA GLY A 703 42.14 14.97 -55.90
C GLY A 703 42.65 14.75 -57.34
N GLY A 704 43.62 15.56 -57.81
CA GLY A 704 44.21 15.44 -59.16
C GLY A 704 45.41 16.37 -59.45
N SER A 705 45.92 16.40 -60.69
CA SER A 705 47.00 17.31 -61.10
C SER A 705 47.15 17.47 -62.63
N LYS A 706 47.91 18.49 -63.07
CA LYS A 706 48.33 18.71 -64.48
C LYS A 706 49.65 19.49 -64.59
N THR A 707 50.20 19.60 -65.80
CA THR A 707 51.29 20.54 -66.14
C THR A 707 50.70 21.92 -66.50
N TYR A 708 51.47 23.02 -66.39
CA TYR A 708 51.01 24.37 -66.69
C TYR A 708 50.69 24.55 -68.18
N ASP A 709 49.41 24.77 -68.45
CA ASP A 709 48.77 24.98 -69.75
C ASP A 709 48.11 26.37 -69.85
N GLY A 710 48.31 27.23 -68.84
CA GLY A 710 47.69 28.55 -68.70
C GLY A 710 46.23 28.56 -68.24
N LYS A 711 45.61 27.41 -67.93
CA LYS A 711 44.19 27.29 -67.55
C LYS A 711 43.98 27.00 -66.06
N LYS A 712 42.79 27.29 -65.54
CA LYS A 712 42.38 26.99 -64.16
C LYS A 712 42.14 25.49 -63.90
N VAL A 713 41.82 25.12 -62.65
CA VAL A 713 41.40 23.76 -62.28
C VAL A 713 39.95 23.52 -62.70
N SER A 714 39.02 24.46 -62.50
CA SER A 714 37.61 24.29 -62.94
C SER A 714 37.43 24.24 -64.47
N GLU A 715 38.46 24.66 -65.21
CA GLU A 715 38.54 24.60 -66.69
C GLU A 715 39.15 23.28 -67.21
N SER A 716 39.65 22.41 -66.33
CA SER A 716 40.33 21.15 -66.70
C SER A 716 39.40 19.96 -66.97
N GLY A 717 38.09 20.12 -66.73
CA GLY A 717 37.12 19.00 -66.79
C GLY A 717 37.14 18.06 -65.58
N PHE A 718 37.88 18.41 -64.52
CA PHE A 718 37.94 17.65 -63.28
C PHE A 718 36.57 17.50 -62.59
N THR A 719 36.27 16.31 -62.08
CA THR A 719 35.12 16.00 -61.22
C THR A 719 35.58 15.11 -60.07
N PRO A 720 35.49 15.55 -58.80
CA PRO A 720 35.87 14.72 -57.67
C PRO A 720 34.79 13.68 -57.35
N THR A 721 35.21 12.60 -56.71
CA THR A 721 34.33 11.52 -56.25
C THR A 721 34.40 11.44 -54.72
N LEU A 722 33.24 11.44 -54.06
CA LEU A 722 33.10 11.12 -52.65
C LEU A 722 32.93 9.61 -52.48
N THR A 723 33.60 9.01 -51.50
CA THR A 723 33.37 7.62 -51.08
C THR A 723 33.01 7.57 -49.60
N LEU A 724 31.88 6.96 -49.26
CA LEU A 724 31.47 6.61 -47.90
C LEU A 724 31.84 5.15 -47.62
N LYS A 725 32.46 4.89 -46.46
CA LYS A 725 32.89 3.55 -46.03
C LYS A 725 32.52 3.22 -44.60
N ASP A 726 32.18 1.95 -44.35
CA ASP A 726 32.11 1.32 -43.03
C ASP A 726 33.30 0.36 -42.90
N GLY A 727 34.36 0.80 -42.22
CA GLY A 727 35.68 0.14 -42.28
C GLY A 727 36.20 0.09 -43.73
N ASP A 728 36.47 -1.12 -44.23
CA ASP A 728 36.88 -1.35 -45.62
C ASP A 728 35.71 -1.37 -46.60
N ASN A 729 34.48 -1.64 -46.14
CA ASN A 729 33.30 -1.79 -47.00
C ASN A 729 32.86 -0.44 -47.56
N VAL A 730 32.74 -0.34 -48.88
CA VAL A 730 32.20 0.86 -49.54
C VAL A 730 30.67 0.84 -49.44
N ILE A 731 30.11 1.81 -48.72
CA ILE A 731 28.65 2.03 -48.61
C ILE A 731 28.14 2.70 -49.89
N ALA A 732 28.88 3.70 -50.37
CA ALA A 732 28.51 4.50 -51.53
C ALA A 732 29.73 5.18 -52.18
N THR A 733 29.67 5.33 -53.50
CA THR A 733 30.62 6.12 -54.28
C THR A 733 29.83 7.11 -55.14
N VAL A 734 29.91 8.40 -54.80
CA VAL A 734 29.14 9.47 -55.43
C VAL A 734 30.09 10.36 -56.23
N LYS A 735 29.94 10.37 -57.56
CA LYS A 735 30.65 11.33 -58.42
C LYS A 735 29.98 12.69 -58.29
N LEU A 736 30.73 13.73 -57.92
CA LEU A 736 30.19 15.06 -57.68
C LEU A 736 30.21 15.90 -58.98
N GLU A 737 29.05 16.43 -59.34
CA GLU A 737 28.88 17.37 -60.44
C GLU A 737 29.18 18.82 -60.01
N LYS A 738 29.28 19.72 -60.99
CA LYS A 738 29.63 21.13 -60.76
C LYS A 738 28.54 21.83 -59.94
N GLY A 739 28.86 22.17 -58.70
CA GLY A 739 27.92 22.73 -57.70
C GLY A 739 27.67 21.84 -56.48
N GLN A 740 28.10 20.57 -56.51
CA GLN A 740 28.14 19.69 -55.32
C GLN A 740 29.49 19.77 -54.58
N TYR A 741 30.44 20.53 -55.10
CA TYR A 741 31.76 20.78 -54.51
C TYR A 741 32.30 22.16 -54.89
N ASP A 742 33.17 22.70 -54.03
CA ASP A 742 33.86 23.98 -54.20
C ASP A 742 35.37 23.76 -54.38
N ILE A 743 36.02 24.63 -55.17
CA ILE A 743 37.49 24.72 -55.29
C ILE A 743 37.94 26.07 -54.73
N ALA A 744 38.71 26.05 -53.64
CA ALA A 744 39.23 27.25 -53.01
C ALA A 744 40.36 27.87 -53.84
N ASN A 745 40.25 29.19 -54.09
CA ASN A 745 41.25 30.03 -54.76
C ASN A 745 41.61 29.59 -56.20
N ASP A 746 40.66 29.03 -56.97
CA ASP A 746 40.90 28.50 -58.32
C ASP A 746 41.49 29.55 -59.29
N ASP A 747 42.71 29.29 -59.75
CA ASP A 747 43.55 30.18 -60.56
C ASP A 747 44.41 29.32 -61.52
N SER A 748 45.05 29.94 -62.52
CA SER A 748 45.81 29.21 -63.56
C SER A 748 47.29 28.98 -63.22
N LYS A 749 47.75 29.41 -62.04
CA LYS A 749 49.16 29.41 -61.64
C LYS A 749 49.67 28.02 -61.23
N VAL A 750 50.99 27.84 -61.32
CA VAL A 750 51.70 26.72 -60.67
C VAL A 750 51.47 26.79 -59.16
N GLY A 751 50.96 25.72 -58.55
CA GLY A 751 50.49 25.72 -57.15
C GLY A 751 49.53 24.58 -56.84
N SER A 752 48.97 24.58 -55.63
CA SER A 752 48.01 23.57 -55.13
C SER A 752 46.73 24.22 -54.58
N TYR A 753 45.59 23.63 -54.94
CA TYR A 753 44.24 24.16 -54.72
C TYR A 753 43.40 23.16 -53.92
N SER A 754 42.61 23.62 -52.95
CA SER A 754 41.83 22.71 -52.08
C SER A 754 40.38 22.56 -52.56
N ILE A 755 39.91 21.32 -52.58
CA ILE A 755 38.55 20.92 -52.96
C ILE A 755 37.75 20.62 -51.68
N THR A 756 36.50 21.05 -51.57
CA THR A 756 35.60 20.73 -50.44
C THR A 756 34.21 20.34 -50.95
N ILE A 757 33.53 19.37 -50.33
CA ILE A 757 32.14 19.02 -50.66
C ILE A 757 31.14 20.07 -50.15
N ALA A 758 30.08 20.35 -50.92
CA ALA A 758 29.05 21.33 -50.58
C ALA A 758 28.14 20.87 -49.42
N ALA A 759 27.67 21.83 -48.60
CA ALA A 759 26.85 21.55 -47.42
C ALA A 759 25.44 21.00 -47.74
N SER A 760 24.89 21.34 -48.91
CA SER A 760 23.64 20.79 -49.44
C SER A 760 23.74 19.28 -49.69
N GLU A 761 24.85 18.84 -50.30
CA GLU A 761 25.11 17.43 -50.58
C GLU A 761 25.26 16.63 -49.27
N ILE A 762 25.95 17.19 -48.26
CA ILE A 762 26.03 16.59 -46.92
C ILE A 762 24.63 16.38 -46.31
N ALA A 763 23.70 17.33 -46.46
CA ALA A 763 22.33 17.18 -45.95
C ALA A 763 21.53 16.12 -46.71
N GLN A 764 21.73 16.00 -48.02
CA GLN A 764 21.13 14.95 -48.85
C GLN A 764 21.63 13.56 -48.43
N LEU A 765 22.95 13.39 -48.28
CA LEU A 765 23.57 12.13 -47.84
C LEU A 765 23.05 11.67 -46.47
N LYS A 766 22.89 12.58 -45.50
CA LYS A 766 22.30 12.28 -44.17
C LYS A 766 20.84 11.80 -44.25
N THR A 767 20.13 12.17 -45.32
CA THR A 767 18.75 11.74 -45.57
C THR A 767 18.70 10.41 -46.33
N THR A 768 19.60 10.20 -47.30
CA THR A 768 19.66 8.98 -48.12
C THR A 768 20.21 7.76 -47.36
N TYR A 769 21.16 7.96 -46.44
CA TYR A 769 21.83 6.88 -45.69
C TYR A 769 21.47 6.90 -44.20
N SER A 770 20.18 7.10 -43.88
CA SER A 770 19.67 7.27 -42.51
C SER A 770 19.89 6.07 -41.57
N ASP A 771 20.23 4.90 -42.10
CA ASP A 771 20.61 3.72 -41.31
C ASP A 771 22.03 3.81 -40.71
N TYR A 772 22.81 4.83 -41.09
CA TYR A 772 24.16 5.11 -40.58
C TYR A 772 24.19 6.46 -39.85
N ASP A 773 24.99 6.58 -38.78
CA ASP A 773 25.18 7.87 -38.11
C ASP A 773 26.17 8.75 -38.89
N LEU A 774 25.62 9.49 -39.85
CA LEU A 774 26.31 10.55 -40.55
C LEU A 774 26.29 11.91 -39.81
N SER A 775 25.90 11.98 -38.52
CA SER A 775 25.86 13.25 -37.77
C SER A 775 27.19 14.00 -37.83
N LYS A 776 28.30 13.26 -37.64
CA LYS A 776 29.69 13.72 -37.61
C LYS A 776 30.19 14.29 -38.95
N LEU A 777 29.53 13.95 -40.08
CA LEU A 777 29.86 14.44 -41.42
C LEU A 777 29.54 15.95 -41.53
N THR A 778 30.56 16.80 -41.53
CA THR A 778 30.41 18.27 -41.50
C THR A 778 31.19 18.99 -42.61
N SER A 779 32.36 18.48 -42.99
CA SER A 779 33.03 18.80 -44.26
C SER A 779 33.99 17.66 -44.65
N VAL A 780 34.29 17.53 -45.94
CA VAL A 780 35.27 16.57 -46.49
C VAL A 780 36.09 17.31 -47.54
N LYS A 781 37.41 17.10 -47.56
CA LYS A 781 38.37 17.91 -48.35
C LYS A 781 39.38 17.07 -49.13
N SER A 782 39.92 17.66 -50.20
CA SER A 782 40.99 17.10 -51.04
C SER A 782 41.82 18.22 -51.71
N THR A 783 42.75 17.87 -52.62
CA THR A 783 43.72 18.82 -53.23
C THR A 783 43.97 18.56 -54.74
N TYR A 784 44.29 19.60 -55.51
CA TYR A 784 44.68 19.53 -56.94
C TYR A 784 45.91 20.42 -57.26
N THR A 785 46.81 20.04 -58.19
CA THR A 785 48.15 20.71 -58.38
C THR A 785 48.60 20.99 -59.85
N ILE A 786 49.44 22.03 -60.09
CA ILE A 786 49.97 22.51 -61.41
C ILE A 786 51.53 22.71 -61.43
N LEU A 787 52.26 22.51 -62.57
CA LEU A 787 53.77 22.37 -62.71
C LEU A 787 54.45 23.13 -63.94
N ALA A 788 55.80 23.32 -64.05
CA ALA A 788 56.51 24.35 -64.92
C ALA A 788 57.51 23.88 -66.09
N PRO A 789 58.10 24.77 -66.96
CA PRO A 789 58.84 24.46 -68.26
C PRO A 789 60.41 24.76 -68.40
N HIS A 790 61.03 24.75 -69.63
CA HIS A 790 62.51 24.61 -69.94
C HIS A 790 63.21 25.66 -70.92
N GLN A 791 64.55 25.56 -71.21
CA GLN A 791 65.42 26.55 -71.96
C GLN A 791 66.54 25.97 -72.91
N VAL A 792 67.04 26.71 -73.95
CA VAL A 792 68.02 26.31 -75.04
C VAL A 792 68.85 27.50 -75.65
N SER A 793 70.08 27.32 -76.21
CA SER A 793 70.95 28.39 -76.83
C SER A 793 71.64 28.04 -78.21
N TYR A 794 72.51 28.90 -78.80
CA TYR A 794 73.05 28.75 -80.20
C TYR A 794 74.53 29.14 -80.49
N THR A 795 75.07 28.86 -81.70
CA THR A 795 76.39 29.35 -82.23
C THR A 795 76.48 29.38 -83.79
N ILE A 796 77.23 30.35 -84.38
CA ILE A 796 77.35 30.64 -85.83
C ILE A 796 78.82 30.61 -86.36
N GLN A 797 79.07 30.08 -87.58
CA GLN A 797 80.40 30.01 -88.22
C GLN A 797 80.36 30.16 -89.77
N GLY A 798 81.42 30.69 -90.39
CA GLY A 798 81.61 30.79 -91.86
C GLY A 798 82.42 32.01 -92.34
N SER A 799 82.71 32.16 -93.64
CA SER A 799 83.39 33.35 -94.18
C SER A 799 83.13 33.65 -95.67
N GLN A 800 83.18 34.94 -96.05
CA GLN A 800 82.94 35.46 -97.40
C GLN A 800 83.95 36.57 -97.76
N SER A 801 84.33 36.71 -99.03
CA SER A 801 85.24 37.77 -99.51
C SER A 801 84.88 38.25 -100.92
N VAL A 802 84.99 39.56 -101.17
CA VAL A 802 84.65 40.24 -102.43
C VAL A 802 85.69 41.31 -102.82
N GLY A 803 85.65 41.76 -104.08
CA GLY A 803 86.44 42.91 -104.57
C GLY A 803 85.70 44.23 -104.36
N PHE A 804 86.42 45.31 -104.07
CA PHE A 804 85.85 46.66 -104.01
C PHE A 804 85.39 47.10 -105.40
N ASP A 805 84.08 47.33 -105.54
CA ASP A 805 83.41 47.78 -106.77
C ASP A 805 82.55 49.04 -106.54
N GLY A 806 82.67 49.65 -105.37
CA GLY A 806 81.89 50.82 -104.95
C GLY A 806 80.43 50.53 -104.55
N LYS A 807 80.00 49.28 -104.43
CA LYS A 807 78.64 48.91 -103.99
C LYS A 807 78.58 48.42 -102.55
N VAL A 808 77.37 48.33 -102.01
CA VAL A 808 77.09 47.75 -100.69
C VAL A 808 77.11 46.22 -100.78
N HIS A 809 77.83 45.58 -99.87
CA HIS A 809 77.94 44.12 -99.75
C HIS A 809 77.34 43.63 -98.43
N LEU A 810 76.62 42.51 -98.51
CA LEU A 810 75.94 41.83 -97.39
C LEU A 810 76.40 40.36 -97.28
N PRO A 811 76.31 39.75 -96.08
CA PRO A 811 76.66 38.35 -95.88
C PRO A 811 75.57 37.43 -96.45
N ALA A 812 75.90 36.63 -97.46
CA ALA A 812 74.99 35.64 -98.03
C ALA A 812 75.05 34.33 -97.22
N ALA A 813 73.90 33.83 -96.78
CA ALA A 813 73.77 32.70 -95.85
C ALA A 813 74.36 31.39 -96.39
N SER A 814 74.53 31.25 -97.71
CA SER A 814 75.25 30.14 -98.34
C SER A 814 76.70 29.96 -97.87
N HIS A 815 77.30 30.98 -97.24
CA HIS A 815 78.67 30.95 -96.72
C HIS A 815 78.75 30.68 -95.20
N PHE A 816 77.61 30.49 -94.52
CA PHE A 816 77.54 30.44 -93.05
C PHE A 816 76.62 29.31 -92.54
N THR A 817 76.82 28.88 -91.29
CA THR A 817 76.00 27.83 -90.64
C THR A 817 75.73 28.16 -89.16
N ILE A 818 74.62 27.64 -88.62
CA ILE A 818 74.22 27.78 -87.22
C ILE A 818 73.92 26.41 -86.59
N THR A 819 74.15 26.25 -85.28
CA THR A 819 73.82 25.04 -84.51
C THR A 819 73.36 25.42 -83.09
N MET A 820 72.39 24.68 -82.55
CA MET A 820 71.78 24.88 -81.23
C MET A 820 72.43 23.97 -80.16
N SER A 821 72.30 24.35 -78.89
CA SER A 821 72.88 23.63 -77.74
C SER A 821 72.25 22.25 -77.47
N ASP A 822 71.03 22.02 -77.96
CA ASP A 822 70.34 20.74 -77.93
C ASP A 822 70.71 19.82 -79.13
N GLY A 823 71.58 20.29 -80.02
CA GLY A 823 72.00 19.61 -81.24
C GLY A 823 71.16 19.96 -82.49
N THR A 824 70.08 20.74 -82.35
CA THR A 824 69.24 21.15 -83.47
C THR A 824 70.03 22.01 -84.47
N LYS A 825 69.80 21.80 -85.77
CA LYS A 825 70.38 22.61 -86.85
C LYS A 825 69.26 23.26 -87.65
N VAL A 826 69.43 24.55 -87.96
CA VAL A 826 68.44 25.36 -88.68
C VAL A 826 69.06 25.88 -89.98
N ALA A 827 68.30 25.83 -91.06
CA ALA A 827 68.72 26.41 -92.34
C ALA A 827 68.61 27.94 -92.30
N LEU A 828 69.76 28.60 -92.46
CA LEU A 828 69.85 30.07 -92.52
C LEU A 828 69.33 30.59 -93.86
N GLN A 829 68.73 31.78 -93.81
CA GLN A 829 68.36 32.63 -94.92
C GLN A 829 69.16 33.93 -94.82
N ASP A 830 69.38 34.63 -95.94
CA ASP A 830 70.21 35.86 -95.94
C ASP A 830 69.71 36.90 -94.92
N SER A 831 68.40 37.02 -94.74
CA SER A 831 67.75 37.90 -93.75
C SER A 831 67.91 37.47 -92.29
N ASP A 832 68.36 36.24 -92.00
CA ASP A 832 68.73 35.85 -90.63
C ASP A 832 70.08 36.45 -90.22
N LEU A 833 70.91 36.91 -91.17
CA LEU A 833 72.27 37.35 -90.93
C LEU A 833 72.44 38.85 -91.19
N MET A 834 73.37 39.45 -90.46
CA MET A 834 73.78 40.84 -90.67
C MET A 834 75.26 41.02 -90.34
N VAL A 835 75.86 42.09 -90.88
CA VAL A 835 77.18 42.53 -90.40
C VAL A 835 76.99 43.18 -89.03
N ALA A 836 77.84 42.81 -88.08
CA ALA A 836 77.82 43.36 -86.72
C ALA A 836 77.92 44.89 -86.77
N ASP A 837 77.03 45.56 -86.06
CA ASP A 837 76.90 47.03 -85.98
C ASP A 837 76.58 47.73 -87.32
N HIS A 838 76.33 46.97 -88.40
CA HIS A 838 76.15 47.46 -89.78
C HIS A 838 75.02 46.69 -90.49
N GLU A 839 73.79 46.82 -89.99
CA GLU A 839 72.62 46.05 -90.46
C GLU A 839 72.36 46.15 -91.97
N ASN A 840 72.69 47.30 -92.57
CA ASN A 840 72.50 47.57 -94.00
C ASN A 840 73.67 47.14 -94.91
N GLY A 841 74.71 46.50 -94.36
CA GLY A 841 75.90 46.06 -95.11
C GLY A 841 77.01 47.12 -95.19
N VAL A 842 78.04 46.82 -95.99
CA VAL A 842 79.31 47.57 -96.01
C VAL A 842 79.79 47.87 -97.44
N THR A 843 80.33 49.07 -97.68
CA THR A 843 80.85 49.50 -99.01
C THR A 843 82.37 49.45 -99.12
N ASP A 844 83.07 49.73 -98.02
CA ASP A 844 84.48 50.11 -98.03
C ASP A 844 85.40 48.89 -97.90
N ALA A 845 86.65 49.05 -98.33
CA ALA A 845 87.64 47.97 -98.30
C ALA A 845 88.11 47.68 -96.86
N GLY A 846 87.53 46.65 -96.23
CA GLY A 846 87.80 46.21 -94.87
C GLY A 846 87.41 44.76 -94.61
N SER A 847 87.42 44.33 -93.34
CA SER A 847 86.98 42.99 -92.92
C SER A 847 86.12 43.11 -91.65
N TYR A 848 84.96 42.44 -91.66
CA TYR A 848 83.84 42.71 -90.76
C TYR A 848 83.26 41.38 -90.22
N ARG A 849 82.61 41.41 -89.05
CA ARG A 849 82.04 40.23 -88.38
C ARG A 849 80.55 40.04 -88.71
N VAL A 850 80.07 38.80 -88.75
CA VAL A 850 78.66 38.44 -89.08
C VAL A 850 77.95 37.83 -87.86
N VAL A 851 76.68 38.20 -87.65
CA VAL A 851 75.84 37.79 -86.51
C VAL A 851 74.38 37.52 -86.95
N LEU A 852 73.56 36.92 -86.07
CA LEU A 852 72.11 36.83 -86.28
C LEU A 852 71.45 38.21 -86.19
N SER A 853 70.45 38.46 -87.05
CA SER A 853 69.47 39.55 -86.92
C SER A 853 68.36 39.20 -85.91
N ASP A 854 67.66 40.20 -85.38
CA ASP A 854 66.54 39.99 -84.45
C ASP A 854 65.34 39.28 -85.12
N SER A 855 65.16 39.47 -86.42
CA SER A 855 64.25 38.64 -87.24
C SER A 855 64.67 37.18 -87.26
N GLY A 856 65.96 36.89 -87.39
CA GLY A 856 66.51 35.53 -87.30
C GLY A 856 66.29 34.90 -85.92
N LYS A 857 66.60 35.63 -84.84
CA LYS A 857 66.32 35.18 -83.46
C LYS A 857 64.85 34.83 -83.25
N THR A 858 63.94 35.72 -83.68
CA THR A 858 62.49 35.53 -83.55
C THR A 858 61.99 34.32 -84.34
N ARG A 859 62.47 34.16 -85.58
CA ARG A 859 62.15 33.02 -86.46
C ARG A 859 62.58 31.69 -85.83
N ILE A 860 63.78 31.64 -85.25
CA ILE A 860 64.35 30.44 -84.60
C ILE A 860 63.62 30.11 -83.30
N ALA A 861 63.27 31.09 -82.47
CA ALA A 861 62.50 30.86 -81.25
C ALA A 861 61.14 30.20 -81.53
N GLY A 862 60.46 30.60 -82.61
CA GLY A 862 59.20 29.99 -83.05
C GLY A 862 59.31 28.51 -83.46
N ILE A 863 60.50 28.04 -83.86
CA ILE A 863 60.76 26.65 -84.26
C ILE A 863 60.92 25.73 -83.04
N LEU A 864 61.37 26.25 -81.89
CA LEU A 864 61.65 25.45 -80.68
C LEU A 864 60.40 25.15 -79.82
N GLY A 865 59.31 25.89 -80.02
CA GLY A 865 58.00 25.63 -79.41
C GLY A 865 57.84 26.08 -77.95
N ALA A 866 56.60 26.33 -77.53
CA ALA A 866 56.26 27.05 -76.28
C ALA A 866 56.69 26.37 -74.95
N SER A 867 57.16 25.12 -74.97
CA SER A 867 57.74 24.45 -73.80
C SER A 867 59.22 24.81 -73.55
N ASN A 868 59.87 25.46 -74.53
CA ASN A 868 61.30 25.75 -74.56
C ASN A 868 61.55 27.25 -74.81
N GLN A 869 62.54 27.83 -74.12
CA GLN A 869 62.93 29.23 -74.27
C GLN A 869 64.31 29.38 -74.92
N LEU A 870 64.42 30.11 -76.04
CA LEU A 870 65.68 30.43 -76.71
C LEU A 870 66.44 31.53 -75.96
N VAL A 871 67.77 31.41 -75.83
CA VAL A 871 68.70 32.44 -75.33
C VAL A 871 69.93 32.61 -76.23
N ASP A 872 70.64 33.73 -76.07
CA ASP A 872 71.71 34.19 -76.97
C ASP A 872 72.97 33.30 -77.02
N GLY A 873 73.76 33.48 -78.08
CA GLY A 873 74.84 32.57 -78.49
C GLY A 873 76.06 33.25 -79.12
N THR A 874 77.04 32.47 -79.58
CA THR A 874 78.35 32.98 -80.07
C THR A 874 78.49 32.99 -81.60
N SER A 875 79.41 33.82 -82.14
CA SER A 875 79.73 33.85 -83.59
C SER A 875 81.18 34.23 -83.85
N THR A 876 81.81 33.56 -84.82
CA THR A 876 83.16 33.85 -85.33
C THR A 876 83.19 34.13 -86.85
N ALA A 877 82.03 34.38 -87.46
CA ALA A 877 81.88 34.52 -88.91
C ALA A 877 82.32 35.89 -89.47
N THR A 878 82.83 35.97 -90.71
CA THR A 878 83.35 37.23 -91.31
C THR A 878 83.03 37.47 -92.80
N LEU A 879 83.04 38.75 -93.20
CA LEU A 879 82.89 39.26 -94.57
C LEU A 879 84.05 40.24 -94.89
N THR A 880 84.68 40.15 -96.06
CA THR A 880 85.85 40.98 -96.43
C THR A 880 85.72 41.62 -97.81
N VAL A 881 86.18 42.87 -97.96
CA VAL A 881 86.17 43.67 -99.20
C VAL A 881 87.61 44.15 -99.51
N THR A 882 88.08 43.99 -100.76
CA THR A 882 89.51 44.16 -101.12
C THR A 882 89.79 45.31 -102.10
N LYS A 883 90.87 46.07 -101.88
CA LYS A 883 91.23 47.34 -102.59
C LYS A 883 91.59 47.18 -104.07
N GLN A 884 91.45 48.27 -104.85
CA GLN A 884 91.90 48.35 -106.25
C GLN A 884 93.34 48.87 -106.38
N LYS A 885 93.95 48.73 -107.56
CA LYS A 885 95.33 49.15 -107.88
C LYS A 885 95.34 50.17 -109.02
N GLY A 886 96.12 51.24 -108.88
CA GLY A 886 96.32 52.26 -109.91
C GLY A 886 97.80 52.51 -110.22
N THR A 887 98.06 53.60 -110.95
CA THR A 887 99.42 54.04 -111.32
C THR A 887 99.60 55.53 -111.07
N ALA A 888 100.86 55.96 -110.96
CA ALA A 888 101.20 57.35 -110.73
C ALA A 888 102.44 57.76 -111.51
N SER A 889 102.40 58.94 -112.12
CA SER A 889 103.53 59.54 -112.84
C SER A 889 103.63 61.01 -112.51
N LEU A 890 104.83 61.48 -112.19
CA LEU A 890 105.08 62.90 -112.23
C LEU A 890 105.27 63.27 -113.72
N THR A 891 104.60 64.30 -114.27
CA THR A 891 105.37 65.23 -115.10
C THR A 891 106.27 65.92 -114.11
N ASP A 892 107.32 65.19 -113.85
CA ASP A 892 108.61 65.66 -114.03
C ASP A 892 108.98 66.85 -112.87
N GLY A 893 110.19 67.44 -112.52
CA GLY A 893 110.58 68.93 -112.47
C GLY A 893 110.69 70.15 -113.52
N SER A 894 111.81 70.89 -113.79
CA SER A 894 111.96 71.88 -114.95
C SER A 894 113.09 72.94 -114.82
N LYS A 895 113.56 73.50 -115.97
CA LYS A 895 113.52 74.94 -116.40
C LYS A 895 114.46 75.21 -117.62
N VAL A 896 114.88 76.47 -117.86
CA VAL A 896 115.94 76.90 -118.82
C VAL A 896 116.96 77.83 -118.12
N TYR A 897 118.22 77.88 -118.56
CA TYR A 897 119.32 78.45 -117.76
C TYR A 897 119.24 79.97 -117.51
N ASP A 898 119.20 80.35 -116.23
CA ASP A 898 119.13 81.73 -115.73
C ASP A 898 120.13 82.01 -114.57
N GLY A 899 121.10 81.12 -114.37
CA GLY A 899 122.07 81.18 -113.27
C GLY A 899 121.53 80.82 -111.87
N LYS A 900 120.21 80.59 -111.71
CA LYS A 900 119.60 80.25 -110.43
C LYS A 900 119.47 78.74 -110.23
N LYS A 901 119.32 78.29 -108.98
CA LYS A 901 119.02 76.88 -108.67
C LYS A 901 117.67 76.42 -109.22
N VAL A 902 117.42 75.10 -109.28
CA VAL A 902 116.09 74.55 -109.63
C VAL A 902 115.04 75.01 -108.62
N SER A 903 115.35 74.99 -107.32
CA SER A 903 114.51 75.56 -106.25
C SER A 903 114.24 77.07 -106.36
N GLN A 904 115.09 77.80 -107.08
CA GLN A 904 114.98 79.25 -107.31
C GLN A 904 114.28 79.58 -108.65
N SER A 905 113.58 78.60 -109.22
CA SER A 905 112.80 78.71 -110.46
C SER A 905 111.31 78.69 -110.13
N ASN A 906 110.46 79.22 -111.02
CA ASN A 906 109.00 79.10 -110.91
C ASN A 906 108.50 77.70 -111.33
N TYR A 907 109.18 76.67 -110.82
CA TYR A 907 108.89 75.27 -111.05
C TYR A 907 107.89 74.76 -109.99
N GLN A 908 106.89 73.98 -110.44
CA GLN A 908 106.04 73.09 -109.66
C GLN A 908 105.93 71.75 -110.45
N PRO A 909 105.89 70.51 -109.85
CA PRO A 909 105.71 69.14 -110.45
C PRO A 909 104.27 68.57 -110.57
N THR A 910 103.90 67.83 -111.63
CA THR A 910 102.51 67.34 -111.91
C THR A 910 102.50 65.90 -111.59
N LEU A 911 102.12 65.53 -110.38
CA LEU A 911 101.75 64.15 -110.18
C LEU A 911 100.39 63.90 -110.89
N THR A 912 100.32 62.80 -111.62
CA THR A 912 99.12 62.34 -112.33
C THR A 912 98.83 60.97 -111.80
N LEU A 913 97.72 60.83 -111.09
CA LEU A 913 97.21 59.58 -110.56
C LEU A 913 96.20 59.00 -111.55
N ARG A 914 96.34 57.72 -111.88
CA ARG A 914 95.44 56.98 -112.77
C ARG A 914 94.93 55.72 -112.11
N ASP A 915 93.65 55.40 -112.31
CA ASP A 915 93.02 54.17 -111.80
C ASP A 915 93.56 52.90 -112.48
N ALA A 916 92.98 51.75 -112.13
CA ALA A 916 93.26 50.44 -112.74
C ALA A 916 93.04 50.40 -114.27
N ASN A 917 92.17 51.27 -114.78
CA ASN A 917 91.77 51.34 -116.19
C ASN A 917 92.58 52.39 -116.98
N GLY A 918 93.48 53.12 -116.32
CA GLY A 918 94.26 54.22 -116.89
C GLY A 918 93.56 55.58 -116.88
N THR A 919 92.36 55.71 -116.33
CA THR A 919 91.62 56.97 -116.19
C THR A 919 92.33 57.90 -115.21
N THR A 920 92.55 59.17 -115.55
CA THR A 920 93.17 60.13 -114.63
C THR A 920 92.23 60.49 -113.48
N GLN A 921 92.45 59.87 -112.31
CA GLN A 921 91.71 60.13 -111.07
C GLN A 921 92.02 61.51 -110.50
N ALA A 922 93.28 61.93 -110.62
CA ALA A 922 93.69 63.24 -110.14
C ALA A 922 94.95 63.71 -110.85
N THR A 923 94.98 64.98 -111.20
CA THR A 923 96.20 65.67 -111.61
C THR A 923 96.53 66.55 -110.39
N ILE A 924 97.13 65.94 -109.36
CA ILE A 924 97.63 66.54 -108.09
C ILE A 924 99.13 66.33 -108.09
N LYS A 925 99.92 67.33 -107.81
CA LYS A 925 100.51 68.21 -108.82
C LYS A 925 100.83 69.36 -107.74
N LEU A 926 102.05 69.93 -107.61
CA LEU A 926 102.68 70.12 -106.26
C LEU A 926 103.33 71.49 -105.91
N THR A 927 103.23 71.89 -104.63
CA THR A 927 103.99 73.00 -103.97
C THR A 927 105.35 72.57 -103.43
N ALA A 928 106.25 73.53 -103.13
CA ALA A 928 107.67 73.30 -102.83
C ALA A 928 107.99 72.47 -101.56
N ASP A 929 106.99 72.14 -100.76
CA ASP A 929 107.01 71.27 -99.58
C ASP A 929 106.48 69.85 -99.87
N GLN A 930 105.76 69.66 -100.97
CA GLN A 930 105.18 68.39 -101.42
C GLN A 930 106.14 67.58 -102.32
N TYR A 931 107.21 68.19 -102.83
CA TYR A 931 108.26 67.51 -103.59
C TYR A 931 109.67 67.91 -103.12
N SER A 932 110.63 67.02 -103.34
CA SER A 932 112.06 67.23 -103.09
C SER A 932 112.86 67.17 -104.39
N ILE A 933 113.81 68.09 -104.53
CA ILE A 933 114.78 68.12 -105.65
C ILE A 933 116.10 67.53 -105.14
N GLU A 934 116.49 66.36 -105.66
CA GLU A 934 117.77 65.73 -105.35
C GLU A 934 118.92 66.55 -105.97
N ASN A 935 119.91 66.90 -105.15
CA ASN A 935 121.11 67.67 -105.52
C ASN A 935 120.85 69.07 -106.12
N ASP A 936 119.80 69.77 -105.66
CA ASP A 936 119.41 71.11 -106.11
C ASP A 936 120.60 72.08 -106.32
N GLY A 937 120.87 72.40 -107.58
CA GLY A 937 121.97 73.24 -108.03
C GLY A 937 121.54 74.17 -109.16
N SER A 938 122.42 75.10 -109.52
CA SER A 938 122.21 76.11 -110.56
C SER A 938 122.97 75.83 -111.86
N ALA A 939 123.55 74.65 -112.00
CA ALA A 939 124.29 74.26 -113.20
C ALA A 939 123.33 73.84 -114.33
N VAL A 940 123.84 73.81 -115.56
CA VAL A 940 123.14 73.12 -116.65
C VAL A 940 123.23 71.62 -116.38
N GLY A 941 122.08 70.95 -116.25
CA GLY A 941 122.02 69.52 -115.96
C GLY A 941 120.60 69.06 -115.63
N SER A 942 120.43 67.75 -115.46
CA SER A 942 119.18 67.14 -115.04
C SER A 942 119.18 66.90 -113.53
N TYR A 943 118.11 67.31 -112.86
CA TYR A 943 117.92 67.15 -111.42
C TYR A 943 116.72 66.23 -111.19
N SER A 944 116.80 65.30 -110.24
CA SER A 944 115.72 64.32 -109.99
C SER A 944 114.74 64.86 -108.97
N ILE A 945 113.45 64.64 -109.20
CA ILE A 945 112.37 65.05 -108.30
C ILE A 945 111.63 63.83 -107.76
N THR A 946 111.29 63.89 -106.48
CA THR A 946 110.55 62.88 -105.71
C THR A 946 109.43 63.52 -104.89
N LEU A 947 108.40 62.75 -104.54
CA LEU A 947 107.37 63.21 -103.59
C LEU A 947 107.92 63.22 -102.16
N THR A 948 107.53 64.19 -101.33
CA THR A 948 107.83 64.13 -99.90
C THR A 948 106.92 63.12 -99.20
N SER A 949 107.43 62.45 -98.15
CA SER A 949 106.68 61.40 -97.44
C SER A 949 105.40 61.91 -96.75
N ALA A 950 105.31 63.22 -96.51
CA ALA A 950 104.09 63.87 -96.01
C ALA A 950 102.99 63.85 -97.07
N GLU A 951 103.30 64.23 -98.31
CA GLU A 951 102.32 64.23 -99.42
C GLU A 951 101.88 62.81 -99.78
N ILE A 952 102.81 61.84 -99.84
CA ILE A 952 102.47 60.43 -100.06
C ILE A 952 101.41 59.95 -99.05
N LYS A 953 101.61 60.28 -97.77
CA LYS A 953 100.68 59.91 -96.70
C LYS A 953 99.33 60.64 -96.80
N ALA A 954 99.33 61.91 -97.19
CA ALA A 954 98.10 62.68 -97.42
C ALA A 954 97.28 62.10 -98.59
N LEU A 955 97.93 61.72 -99.69
CA LEU A 955 97.29 61.11 -100.85
C LEU A 955 96.74 59.72 -100.54
N GLN A 956 97.46 58.88 -99.78
CA GLN A 956 96.96 57.58 -99.32
C GLN A 956 95.74 57.70 -98.38
N ALA A 957 95.67 58.76 -97.56
CA ALA A 957 94.49 59.04 -96.73
C ALA A 957 93.30 59.58 -97.56
N LYS A 958 93.57 60.28 -98.66
CA LYS A 958 92.56 60.88 -99.54
C LYS A 958 91.92 59.87 -100.51
N TYR A 959 92.67 58.84 -100.92
CA TYR A 959 92.19 57.77 -101.80
C TYR A 959 92.33 56.39 -101.11
N PRO A 960 91.59 56.13 -100.02
CA PRO A 960 91.86 54.99 -99.14
C PRO A 960 91.54 53.62 -99.77
N ASN A 961 90.73 53.56 -100.83
CA ASN A 961 90.31 52.32 -101.50
C ASN A 961 91.20 51.95 -102.72
N ASP A 962 92.14 52.80 -103.10
CA ASP A 962 93.07 52.64 -104.21
C ASP A 962 94.52 52.47 -103.73
N ASP A 963 95.34 51.74 -104.48
CA ASP A 963 96.81 51.69 -104.30
C ASP A 963 97.53 52.13 -105.59
N PHE A 964 98.01 53.39 -105.60
CA PHE A 964 98.73 53.99 -106.73
C PHE A 964 100.26 53.78 -106.71
N ASN A 965 100.82 53.01 -105.76
CA ASN A 965 102.27 52.79 -105.60
C ASN A 965 103.11 54.10 -105.56
N LEU A 966 102.63 55.10 -104.82
CA LEU A 966 103.18 56.47 -104.80
C LEU A 966 104.67 56.59 -104.41
N ASN A 967 105.21 55.61 -103.67
CA ASN A 967 106.61 55.62 -103.22
C ASN A 967 107.64 55.46 -104.36
N ALA A 968 107.21 55.03 -105.55
CA ALA A 968 108.10 54.72 -106.67
C ALA A 968 108.27 55.87 -107.71
N VAL A 969 107.59 57.01 -107.53
CA VAL A 969 107.44 58.03 -108.60
C VAL A 969 108.59 59.06 -108.62
N LYS A 970 109.21 59.30 -109.80
CA LYS A 970 110.33 60.26 -110.04
C LYS A 970 110.18 61.14 -111.33
N ALA A 971 111.04 62.18 -111.54
CA ALA A 971 110.68 63.37 -112.38
C ALA A 971 111.66 64.54 -112.88
N THR A 972 111.19 65.33 -113.94
CA THR A 972 111.13 66.73 -114.78
C THR A 972 109.64 68.03 -115.08
N TYR A 973 108.04 68.47 -114.59
CA TYR A 973 106.59 69.67 -114.09
C TYR A 973 104.67 69.95 -113.31
N THR A 974 103.66 70.58 -112.14
CA THR A 974 101.86 70.73 -111.41
C THR A 974 100.49 71.06 -109.90
N ILE A 975 98.96 70.65 -109.31
CA ILE A 975 97.47 70.63 -108.01
C ILE A 975 95.73 69.80 -107.25
N THR A 976 94.71 69.57 -105.94
CA THR A 976 92.90 69.05 -105.31
C THR A 976 91.69 68.40 -103.77
N ALA A 977 90.12 68.13 -103.25
CA ALA A 977 88.88 67.63 -101.80
C ALA A 977 87.01 66.92 -101.22
N GLN A 978 85.96 66.66 -99.92
CA GLN A 978 84.20 66.06 -99.29
C GLN A 978 82.95 65.59 -97.69
N PRO A 979 81.40 65.06 -97.21
CA PRO A 979 80.17 64.32 -95.85
C PRO A 979 78.27 64.24 -94.97
N THR A 980 77.27 63.45 -93.86
CA THR A 980 75.51 63.34 -92.89
C THR A 980 74.18 62.26 -91.72
N PRO A 981 72.71 62.27 -90.86
CA PRO A 981 71.22 61.34 -89.93
C PRO A 981 69.70 61.29 -88.50
N LYS A 982 68.38 60.43 -87.84
CA LYS A 982 66.89 60.32 -86.50
C LYS A 982 65.30 59.26 -85.64
N PRO A 983 64.00 59.27 -84.53
CA PRO A 983 62.40 58.41 -83.74
C PRO A 983 60.99 58.26 -82.19
N THR A 984 59.58 57.50 -81.60
CA THR A 984 58.16 57.37 -80.18
C THR A 984 56.44 56.40 -79.45
N PRO A 985 55.33 56.25 -78.16
CA PRO A 985 53.78 55.35 -77.30
C PRO A 985 52.18 55.36 -75.94
N GLY A 986 50.87 54.49 -75.26
CA GLY A 986 49.44 54.34 -73.88
C GLY A 986 47.66 53.43 -73.26
N GLY A 987 46.36 53.02 -72.21
CA GLY A 987 45.10 52.73 -70.68
C GLY A 987 43.18 52.15 -70.09
N ASN A 988 41.90 51.74 -69.04
CA ASN A 988 40.75 51.17 -67.51
C ASN A 988 38.78 50.91 -66.82
N GLY A 989 37.50 50.39 -65.81
CA GLY A 989 36.32 49.50 -64.47
C GLY A 989 34.55 49.61 -63.34
N GLY A 990 33.24 49.06 -62.40
CA GLY A 990 31.80 48.03 -61.46
C GLY A 990 30.37 47.90 -59.94
N GLY A 991 28.91 47.22 -59.40
CA GLY A 991 27.64 46.79 -57.90
C GLY A 991 25.71 46.47 -57.15
N GLY A 992 24.76 45.78 -55.93
CA GLY A 992 23.01 45.67 -54.93
C GLY A 992 21.56 44.59 -53.87
N SER A 993 20.30 44.63 -52.72
CA SER A 993 18.69 43.75 -51.90
C SER A 993 17.36 43.53 -50.30
N SER A 994 15.83 42.95 -49.82
CA SER A 994 14.38 42.23 -48.61
C SER A 994 12.95 42.22 -47.09
N ALA A 995 11.54 41.45 -46.51
CA ALA A 995 10.17 40.82 -45.17
C ALA A 995 8.45 40.94 -43.96
N THR A 996 7.25 40.08 -43.11
CA THR A 996 5.69 40.09 -41.84
C THR A 996 4.14 39.05 -40.86
N PRO A 997 2.89 39.09 -39.68
CA PRO A 997 1.51 38.19 -38.56
C PRO A 997 -0.33 38.22 -37.51
N THR A 998 -1.39 37.41 -36.44
CA THR A 998 -3.17 37.29 -35.50
C THR A 998 -4.38 36.50 -33.96
N THR A 999 -5.94 36.39 -33.27
CA THR A 999 -7.17 35.73 -31.80
C THR A 999 -9.14 35.48 -31.13
N PRO A 1000 -10.41 35.12 -29.98
CA PRO A 1000 -11.54 34.50 -28.44
C PRO A 1000 -13.48 34.14 -27.65
N SER A 1001 -14.43 33.59 -26.35
CA SER A 1001 -16.19 33.35 -25.49
C SER A 1001 -17.12 32.89 -23.81
N THR A 1002 -18.52 33.03 -23.15
CA THR A 1002 -19.42 32.61 -21.67
C THR A 1002 -21.11 32.36 -21.20
N PRO A 1003 -21.79 31.96 -19.93
CA PRO A 1003 -22.71 32.71 -18.83
C PRO A 1003 -23.15 32.14 -17.29
N SER A 1004 -24.24 32.60 -16.51
CA SER A 1004 -24.52 32.52 -14.96
C SER A 1004 -25.98 32.32 -14.27
N SER A 1005 -26.14 32.10 -12.90
CA SER A 1005 -27.15 32.65 -11.88
C SER A 1005 -28.06 31.83 -10.84
N ASN A 1006 -28.08 32.31 -9.55
CA ASN A 1006 -29.07 32.51 -8.41
C ASN A 1006 -30.31 31.65 -7.94
N ASP A 1007 -30.30 31.25 -6.63
CA ASP A 1007 -31.15 31.68 -5.46
C ASP A 1007 -32.58 31.15 -5.00
N ASN A 1008 -32.76 31.10 -3.66
CA ASN A 1008 -33.89 31.28 -2.67
C ASN A 1008 -35.12 30.34 -2.33
N SER A 1009 -35.32 30.22 -0.99
CA SER A 1009 -36.55 30.21 -0.12
C SER A 1009 -37.67 29.11 0.00
N SER A 1010 -38.09 28.88 1.26
CA SER A 1010 -39.47 28.64 1.84
C SER A 1010 -40.38 27.46 1.36
N SER A 1011 -41.36 26.90 2.13
CA SER A 1011 -41.55 26.58 3.57
C SER A 1011 -42.80 25.63 3.75
N SER A 1012 -43.49 25.67 4.91
CA SER A 1012 -44.79 25.04 5.31
C SER A 1012 -44.84 23.58 5.81
N SER A 1013 -45.82 23.30 6.69
CA SER A 1013 -45.93 22.11 7.54
C SER A 1013 -47.36 21.51 7.57
N SER A 1014 -47.51 20.26 8.01
CA SER A 1014 -48.80 19.67 8.39
C SER A 1014 -48.64 18.39 9.22
N THR A 1015 -49.45 18.26 10.28
CA THR A 1015 -49.35 17.23 11.34
C THR A 1015 -50.49 16.22 11.22
N ILE A 1016 -50.22 14.90 11.23
CA ILE A 1016 -51.28 13.87 11.11
C ILE A 1016 -50.96 12.62 11.94
N VAL A 1017 -51.91 12.28 12.83
CA VAL A 1017 -51.95 11.17 13.81
C VAL A 1017 -51.56 9.79 13.24
N GLU A 1018 -51.01 8.89 14.07
CA GLU A 1018 -50.54 7.54 13.69
C GLU A 1018 -51.64 6.44 13.76
N PRO A 1019 -51.73 5.52 12.78
CA PRO A 1019 -52.62 4.36 12.83
C PRO A 1019 -51.94 3.10 13.44
N SER A 1020 -52.73 2.26 14.11
CA SER A 1020 -52.30 1.14 14.98
C SER A 1020 -51.53 -0.05 14.37
N THR A 1021 -51.03 0.05 13.12
CA THR A 1021 -50.39 -1.06 12.38
C THR A 1021 -48.95 -0.78 11.91
N VAL A 1022 -48.36 0.32 12.38
CA VAL A 1022 -47.05 0.83 11.95
C VAL A 1022 -45.87 0.22 12.73
N ALA A 1023 -44.66 0.35 12.18
CA ALA A 1023 -43.44 -0.05 12.87
C ALA A 1023 -42.97 1.06 13.82
N LYS A 1024 -42.76 0.74 15.12
CA LYS A 1024 -42.34 1.68 16.18
C LYS A 1024 -41.03 2.44 15.85
N LYS A 1025 -40.87 3.67 16.37
CA LYS A 1025 -39.62 4.45 16.33
C LYS A 1025 -38.48 3.59 16.91
N GLY A 1026 -37.30 3.66 16.29
CA GLY A 1026 -36.15 2.80 16.52
C GLY A 1026 -36.25 1.37 15.93
N ALA A 1027 -37.44 0.86 15.59
CA ALA A 1027 -37.57 -0.48 15.02
C ALA A 1027 -37.05 -0.53 13.58
N VAL A 1028 -36.48 -1.68 13.20
CA VAL A 1028 -35.95 -1.88 11.84
C VAL A 1028 -37.03 -2.46 10.92
N VAL A 1029 -37.28 -1.79 9.80
CA VAL A 1029 -38.09 -2.30 8.68
C VAL A 1029 -37.20 -2.73 7.51
N TYR A 1030 -37.73 -3.54 6.61
CA TYR A 1030 -37.09 -3.89 5.34
C TYR A 1030 -38.05 -3.78 4.16
N ALA A 1031 -37.53 -3.45 2.98
CA ALA A 1031 -38.34 -3.34 1.77
C ALA A 1031 -38.68 -4.70 1.16
N ILE A 1032 -39.96 -4.93 0.86
CA ILE A 1032 -40.46 -6.12 0.13
C ILE A 1032 -40.58 -5.89 -1.38
N LYS A 1033 -40.48 -4.63 -1.84
CA LYS A 1033 -40.52 -4.19 -3.26
C LYS A 1033 -39.37 -3.21 -3.53
N LYS A 1034 -39.22 -2.74 -4.79
CA LYS A 1034 -38.39 -1.56 -5.12
C LYS A 1034 -38.92 -0.35 -4.33
N ILE A 1035 -38.02 0.43 -3.74
CA ILE A 1035 -38.34 1.60 -2.92
C ILE A 1035 -37.29 2.69 -3.12
N GLY A 1036 -37.70 3.96 -3.08
CA GLY A 1036 -36.78 5.10 -3.08
C GLY A 1036 -36.60 5.62 -1.66
N LEU A 1037 -35.39 6.10 -1.34
CA LEU A 1037 -35.12 6.97 -0.20
C LEU A 1037 -35.10 8.42 -0.71
N TYR A 1038 -35.90 9.27 -0.09
CA TYR A 1038 -36.11 10.66 -0.51
C TYR A 1038 -35.69 11.64 0.58
N GLY A 1039 -35.19 12.82 0.22
CA GLY A 1039 -34.90 13.91 1.14
C GLY A 1039 -36.16 14.58 1.68
N SER A 1040 -37.27 14.53 0.95
CA SER A 1040 -38.58 15.06 1.38
C SER A 1040 -39.64 13.97 1.51
N LYS A 1041 -40.64 14.25 2.35
CA LYS A 1041 -41.80 13.37 2.62
C LYS A 1041 -42.62 13.06 1.36
N ASP A 1042 -42.70 14.01 0.42
CA ASP A 1042 -43.59 14.00 -0.76
C ASP A 1042 -43.04 13.23 -1.98
N PHE A 1043 -41.83 12.65 -1.88
CA PHE A 1043 -41.22 11.82 -2.93
C PHE A 1043 -41.03 12.47 -4.30
N LYS A 1044 -41.01 13.81 -4.36
CA LYS A 1044 -40.70 14.58 -5.58
C LYS A 1044 -39.40 14.07 -6.20
N GLN A 1045 -39.37 13.84 -7.52
CA GLN A 1045 -38.23 13.20 -8.21
C GLN A 1045 -36.87 13.85 -7.85
N ARG A 1046 -36.81 15.19 -7.78
CA ARG A 1046 -35.63 15.96 -7.40
C ARG A 1046 -35.08 15.69 -6.00
N SER A 1047 -35.89 15.18 -5.06
CA SER A 1047 -35.45 14.85 -3.69
C SER A 1047 -34.96 13.40 -3.53
N ARG A 1048 -34.97 12.57 -4.59
CA ARG A 1048 -34.69 11.13 -4.49
C ARG A 1048 -33.21 10.80 -4.31
N LYS A 1049 -32.74 10.78 -3.06
CA LYS A 1049 -31.36 10.43 -2.66
C LYS A 1049 -30.89 9.08 -3.20
N ALA A 1050 -31.75 8.05 -3.18
CA ALA A 1050 -31.37 6.72 -3.68
C ALA A 1050 -32.55 5.87 -4.16
N TRP A 1051 -32.28 4.95 -5.09
CA TRP A 1051 -33.14 3.80 -5.39
C TRP A 1051 -32.58 2.53 -4.75
N TYR A 1052 -33.47 1.71 -4.21
CA TYR A 1052 -33.20 0.32 -3.82
C TYR A 1052 -34.14 -0.57 -4.62
N VAL A 1053 -33.59 -1.47 -5.44
CA VAL A 1053 -34.41 -2.46 -6.13
C VAL A 1053 -35.01 -3.48 -5.16
N GLN A 1054 -36.02 -4.21 -5.62
CA GLN A 1054 -36.50 -5.37 -4.90
C GLN A 1054 -35.35 -6.38 -4.77
N LYS A 1055 -35.18 -6.96 -3.57
CA LYS A 1055 -34.16 -7.98 -3.31
C LYS A 1055 -34.79 -9.29 -2.81
N PRO A 1056 -34.12 -10.43 -3.05
CA PRO A 1056 -34.35 -11.69 -2.35
C PRO A 1056 -34.35 -11.52 -0.84
N ARG A 1057 -35.15 -12.33 -0.13
CA ARG A 1057 -35.51 -12.11 1.29
C ARG A 1057 -34.32 -11.90 2.23
N ILE A 1058 -33.18 -12.56 1.99
CA ILE A 1058 -31.96 -12.49 2.81
C ILE A 1058 -31.25 -11.13 2.67
N TYR A 1059 -31.37 -10.48 1.50
CA TYR A 1059 -30.65 -9.24 1.14
C TYR A 1059 -31.56 -8.01 1.01
N ARG A 1060 -32.79 -8.07 1.56
CA ARG A 1060 -33.71 -6.92 1.54
C ARG A 1060 -33.13 -5.72 2.29
N PRO A 1061 -33.17 -4.51 1.70
CA PRO A 1061 -32.58 -3.32 2.32
C PRO A 1061 -33.35 -3.00 3.60
N MET A 1062 -32.59 -2.73 4.66
CA MET A 1062 -33.05 -2.44 6.01
C MET A 1062 -32.93 -0.96 6.33
N PHE A 1063 -33.92 -0.45 7.04
CA PHE A 1063 -34.02 0.95 7.44
C PHE A 1063 -34.49 1.00 8.90
N VAL A 1064 -33.80 1.76 9.75
CA VAL A 1064 -34.31 2.09 11.10
C VAL A 1064 -35.34 3.19 10.95
N VAL A 1065 -36.53 3.02 11.51
CA VAL A 1065 -37.54 4.09 11.60
C VAL A 1065 -37.06 5.10 12.63
N THR A 1066 -36.63 6.28 12.19
CA THR A 1066 -36.19 7.39 13.06
C THR A 1066 -37.34 8.34 13.40
N GLY A 1067 -38.47 8.25 12.69
CA GLY A 1067 -39.70 8.96 13.01
C GLY A 1067 -40.76 8.78 11.91
N TYR A 1068 -41.78 9.63 11.95
CA TYR A 1068 -42.93 9.57 11.05
C TYR A 1068 -43.16 10.92 10.38
N SER A 1069 -43.81 10.91 9.23
CA SER A 1069 -44.26 12.11 8.52
C SER A 1069 -45.36 11.71 7.52
N ARG A 1070 -46.08 12.68 6.95
CA ARG A 1070 -47.08 12.41 5.89
C ARG A 1070 -46.84 13.32 4.69
N ASP A 1071 -47.00 12.78 3.48
CA ASP A 1071 -46.93 13.61 2.27
C ASP A 1071 -48.09 14.62 2.19
N GLY A 1072 -48.03 15.58 1.27
CA GLY A 1072 -49.11 16.52 0.98
C GLY A 1072 -50.46 15.86 0.64
N ASN A 1073 -50.48 14.54 0.35
CA ASN A 1073 -51.69 13.76 0.07
C ASN A 1073 -52.11 12.91 1.29
N GLY A 1074 -51.61 13.20 2.50
CA GLY A 1074 -51.98 12.54 3.75
C GLY A 1074 -51.44 11.12 3.94
N ASN A 1075 -50.54 10.61 3.09
CA ASN A 1075 -50.04 9.24 3.15
C ASN A 1075 -48.80 9.12 4.05
N LEU A 1076 -48.85 8.18 5.00
CA LEU A 1076 -47.79 7.98 5.98
C LEU A 1076 -46.43 7.57 5.37
N ARG A 1077 -45.37 8.15 5.93
CA ARG A 1077 -43.95 7.96 5.62
C ARG A 1077 -43.20 7.61 6.91
N TYR A 1078 -42.25 6.69 6.81
CA TYR A 1078 -41.21 6.57 7.81
C TYR A 1078 -40.09 7.54 7.46
N LYS A 1079 -39.76 8.47 8.37
CA LYS A 1079 -38.43 9.08 8.44
C LYS A 1079 -37.49 7.96 8.88
N VAL A 1080 -36.40 7.75 8.16
CA VAL A 1080 -35.52 6.60 8.36
C VAL A 1080 -34.04 6.95 8.26
N ARG A 1081 -33.21 6.05 8.80
CA ARG A 1081 -31.78 5.93 8.50
C ARG A 1081 -31.51 4.57 7.85
N ASP A 1082 -30.76 4.56 6.75
CA ASP A 1082 -30.28 3.32 6.13
C ASP A 1082 -29.27 2.59 7.04
N VAL A 1083 -29.44 1.28 7.22
CA VAL A 1083 -28.53 0.41 8.02
C VAL A 1083 -27.95 -0.76 7.23
N ASN A 1084 -27.87 -0.61 5.91
CA ASN A 1084 -27.28 -1.56 4.98
C ASN A 1084 -25.76 -1.35 4.91
N HIS A 1085 -25.10 -1.85 5.95
CA HIS A 1085 -23.68 -1.67 6.30
C HIS A 1085 -22.65 -2.02 5.21
N LEU A 1086 -23.04 -2.72 4.14
CA LEU A 1086 -22.19 -3.04 2.98
C LEU A 1086 -22.59 -2.27 1.70
N THR A 1087 -23.29 -1.14 1.83
CA THR A 1087 -23.76 -0.33 0.70
C THR A 1087 -23.34 1.14 0.86
N LYS A 1088 -23.10 1.82 -0.26
CA LYS A 1088 -22.69 3.24 -0.28
C LYS A 1088 -23.74 4.22 0.29
N ASN A 1089 -24.95 3.75 0.57
CA ASN A 1089 -26.03 4.56 1.13
C ASN A 1089 -26.14 4.42 2.66
N ARG A 1090 -25.24 3.65 3.32
CA ARG A 1090 -25.24 3.45 4.78
C ARG A 1090 -25.35 4.79 5.52
N ASN A 1091 -26.14 4.83 6.58
CA ASN A 1091 -26.43 6.00 7.40
C ASN A 1091 -27.15 7.17 6.69
N GLN A 1092 -27.43 7.12 5.38
CA GLN A 1092 -28.24 8.16 4.73
C GLN A 1092 -29.62 8.26 5.39
N THR A 1093 -30.00 9.48 5.74
CA THR A 1093 -31.31 9.82 6.31
C THR A 1093 -32.26 10.33 5.24
N GLY A 1094 -33.56 10.05 5.42
CA GLY A 1094 -34.61 10.50 4.51
C GLY A 1094 -35.94 9.83 4.80
N TYR A 1095 -36.82 9.78 3.80
CA TYR A 1095 -38.17 9.25 3.90
C TYR A 1095 -38.35 8.04 2.97
N ILE A 1096 -39.03 7.01 3.48
CA ILE A 1096 -39.53 5.86 2.72
C ILE A 1096 -41.02 5.65 3.05
N THR A 1097 -41.76 4.91 2.22
CA THR A 1097 -43.20 4.75 2.45
C THR A 1097 -43.43 3.84 3.65
N ALA A 1098 -44.34 4.24 4.55
CA ALA A 1098 -44.76 3.39 5.66
C ALA A 1098 -45.63 2.20 5.21
N SER A 1099 -46.09 2.22 3.95
CA SER A 1099 -47.08 1.29 3.41
C SER A 1099 -46.69 -0.18 3.59
N TRP A 1100 -47.63 -0.92 4.19
CA TRP A 1100 -47.59 -2.38 4.33
C TRP A 1100 -47.70 -3.12 2.96
N LYS A 1101 -47.69 -2.41 1.82
CA LYS A 1101 -47.49 -2.97 0.46
C LYS A 1101 -46.01 -2.95 0.01
N TYR A 1102 -45.15 -2.23 0.72
CA TYR A 1102 -43.74 -1.96 0.35
C TYR A 1102 -42.71 -2.27 1.45
N VAL A 1103 -43.07 -2.18 2.74
CA VAL A 1103 -42.16 -2.43 3.88
C VAL A 1103 -42.73 -3.40 4.93
N ARG A 1104 -41.87 -4.06 5.70
CA ARG A 1104 -42.22 -4.95 6.85
C ARG A 1104 -41.22 -4.77 8.01
N PRO A 1105 -41.65 -4.88 9.28
CA PRO A 1105 -40.72 -5.04 10.40
C PRO A 1105 -39.79 -6.26 10.20
N VAL A 1106 -38.50 -6.09 10.47
CA VAL A 1106 -37.47 -7.13 10.34
C VAL A 1106 -37.73 -8.31 11.28
N TYR A 1107 -38.29 -8.08 12.47
CA TYR A 1107 -38.46 -9.11 13.50
C TYR A 1107 -39.90 -9.65 13.55
N TYR A 1108 -40.06 -10.97 13.69
CA TYR A 1108 -41.36 -11.61 13.90
C TYR A 1108 -41.92 -11.22 15.28
N GLN A 1109 -43.07 -10.55 15.31
CA GLN A 1109 -43.72 -10.10 16.54
C GLN A 1109 -44.53 -11.22 17.23
N SER A 1110 -44.98 -12.24 16.48
CA SER A 1110 -45.77 -13.37 16.99
C SER A 1110 -45.04 -14.70 16.83
N ARG A 1111 -45.32 -15.65 17.75
CA ARG A 1111 -44.81 -17.03 17.71
C ARG A 1111 -45.17 -17.69 16.37
N GLN A 1112 -44.19 -18.34 15.76
CA GLN A 1112 -44.39 -19.27 14.65
C GLN A 1112 -44.27 -20.69 15.22
N LYS A 1113 -45.07 -21.68 14.81
CA LYS A 1113 -44.94 -23.06 15.34
C LYS A 1113 -43.58 -23.69 14.98
N THR A 1114 -43.13 -23.47 13.75
CA THR A 1114 -41.81 -23.85 13.24
C THR A 1114 -41.22 -22.73 12.40
N ILE A 1115 -39.89 -22.74 12.25
CA ILE A 1115 -39.13 -21.87 11.35
C ILE A 1115 -38.08 -22.68 10.59
N THR A 1116 -37.72 -22.24 9.39
CA THR A 1116 -36.58 -22.74 8.62
C THR A 1116 -35.48 -21.68 8.57
N VAL A 1117 -34.24 -22.07 8.84
CA VAL A 1117 -33.05 -21.20 8.70
C VAL A 1117 -32.78 -20.94 7.21
N ILE A 1118 -32.76 -19.67 6.80
CA ILE A 1118 -32.53 -19.27 5.40
C ILE A 1118 -31.22 -18.51 5.18
N ASN A 1119 -30.51 -18.09 6.23
CA ASN A 1119 -29.18 -17.47 6.10
C ASN A 1119 -28.15 -18.47 5.50
N PRO A 1120 -27.41 -18.13 4.43
CA PRO A 1120 -26.38 -18.99 3.84
C PRO A 1120 -25.24 -19.38 4.80
N ARG A 1121 -25.01 -18.58 5.86
CA ARG A 1121 -24.07 -18.82 6.96
C ARG A 1121 -24.69 -19.54 8.18
N GLY A 1122 -25.95 -19.95 8.10
CA GLY A 1122 -26.70 -20.52 9.22
C GLY A 1122 -27.15 -19.48 10.27
N VAL A 1123 -27.75 -19.95 11.36
CA VAL A 1123 -28.16 -19.13 12.51
C VAL A 1123 -27.68 -19.81 13.78
N ASN A 1124 -27.04 -19.05 14.67
CA ASN A 1124 -26.59 -19.55 15.96
C ASN A 1124 -27.77 -19.65 16.94
N GLY A 1125 -27.81 -20.74 17.70
CA GLY A 1125 -28.56 -20.91 18.95
C GLY A 1125 -27.68 -20.58 20.16
N TYR A 1126 -28.29 -20.01 21.18
CA TYR A 1126 -27.65 -19.35 22.31
C TYR A 1126 -28.32 -19.72 23.64
N ARG A 1127 -27.60 -19.64 24.77
CA ARG A 1127 -28.21 -19.86 26.11
C ARG A 1127 -29.02 -18.66 26.61
N LYS A 1128 -28.69 -17.43 26.19
CA LYS A 1128 -29.29 -16.18 26.69
C LYS A 1128 -30.05 -15.40 25.60
N VAL A 1129 -31.04 -14.61 26.04
CA VAL A 1129 -31.99 -13.88 25.16
C VAL A 1129 -31.35 -12.73 24.36
N ASN A 1130 -30.32 -12.11 24.91
CA ASN A 1130 -29.47 -11.14 24.23
C ASN A 1130 -28.79 -11.71 22.96
N LEU A 1131 -28.62 -13.04 22.86
CA LEU A 1131 -27.78 -13.79 21.92
C LEU A 1131 -26.28 -13.79 22.29
N SER A 1132 -25.95 -13.83 23.58
CA SER A 1132 -24.65 -14.30 24.09
C SER A 1132 -24.68 -15.80 24.42
N ASP A 1133 -23.52 -16.39 24.71
CA ASP A 1133 -23.39 -17.80 25.12
C ASP A 1133 -23.81 -18.76 23.99
N LYS A 1134 -23.09 -18.70 22.86
CA LYS A 1134 -23.32 -19.49 21.64
C LYS A 1134 -23.20 -20.99 21.91
N VAL A 1135 -24.26 -21.76 21.60
CA VAL A 1135 -24.30 -23.22 21.79
C VAL A 1135 -24.12 -23.99 20.48
N LYS A 1136 -24.85 -23.63 19.41
CA LYS A 1136 -24.86 -24.41 18.16
C LYS A 1136 -25.12 -23.55 16.94
N ASN A 1137 -24.47 -23.84 15.81
CA ASN A 1137 -24.77 -23.20 14.53
C ASN A 1137 -25.74 -24.08 13.71
N TYR A 1138 -27.01 -23.68 13.66
CA TYR A 1138 -28.02 -24.32 12.80
C TYR A 1138 -27.78 -23.93 11.34
N LYS A 1139 -27.56 -24.93 10.47
CA LYS A 1139 -27.20 -24.70 9.07
C LYS A 1139 -28.41 -24.22 8.25
N GLN A 1140 -28.15 -23.67 7.06
CA GLN A 1140 -29.22 -23.29 6.14
C GLN A 1140 -30.06 -24.53 5.77
N GLY A 1141 -31.38 -24.42 5.88
CA GLY A 1141 -32.32 -25.54 5.73
C GLY A 1141 -32.67 -26.27 7.02
N SER A 1142 -31.98 -26.03 8.14
CA SER A 1142 -32.42 -26.55 9.44
C SER A 1142 -33.82 -26.02 9.79
N VAL A 1143 -34.71 -26.94 10.15
CA VAL A 1143 -36.08 -26.64 10.58
C VAL A 1143 -36.13 -26.75 12.10
N LEU A 1144 -36.55 -25.68 12.76
CA LEU A 1144 -36.50 -25.52 14.21
C LEU A 1144 -37.94 -25.40 14.74
N LYS A 1145 -38.27 -26.16 15.78
CA LYS A 1145 -39.52 -26.02 16.53
C LYS A 1145 -39.36 -24.90 17.57
N VAL A 1146 -40.39 -24.07 17.72
CA VAL A 1146 -40.33 -22.83 18.52
C VAL A 1146 -41.36 -22.90 19.66
N LYS A 1147 -40.87 -22.86 20.89
CA LYS A 1147 -41.66 -22.89 22.13
C LYS A 1147 -42.40 -21.57 22.36
N LYS A 1148 -41.70 -20.43 22.28
CA LYS A 1148 -42.29 -19.08 22.31
C LYS A 1148 -41.45 -18.05 21.54
N VAL A 1149 -42.06 -16.91 21.21
CA VAL A 1149 -41.32 -15.68 20.86
C VAL A 1149 -41.16 -14.85 22.13
N VAL A 1150 -40.06 -14.10 22.25
CA VAL A 1150 -39.86 -13.09 23.30
C VAL A 1150 -39.26 -11.83 22.71
N ASN A 1151 -39.53 -10.69 23.35
CA ASN A 1151 -38.97 -9.40 22.99
C ASN A 1151 -37.59 -9.21 23.65
N TYR A 1152 -36.74 -8.41 23.02
CA TYR A 1152 -35.46 -7.97 23.56
C TYR A 1152 -35.15 -6.59 22.96
N HIS A 1153 -35.46 -5.55 23.73
CA HIS A 1153 -35.66 -4.17 23.26
C HIS A 1153 -36.57 -4.15 22.02
N LEU A 1154 -36.24 -3.35 21.00
CA LEU A 1154 -36.99 -3.22 19.73
C LEU A 1154 -36.82 -4.40 18.76
N THR A 1155 -36.34 -5.55 19.23
CA THR A 1155 -36.10 -6.76 18.44
C THR A 1155 -36.72 -7.98 19.13
N THR A 1156 -36.85 -9.10 18.42
CA THR A 1156 -37.43 -10.33 19.00
C THR A 1156 -36.53 -11.56 18.81
N ARG A 1157 -36.80 -12.60 19.59
CA ARG A 1157 -36.09 -13.88 19.64
C ARG A 1157 -37.10 -15.02 19.62
N PHE A 1158 -36.75 -16.13 19.01
CA PHE A 1158 -37.48 -17.38 19.19
C PHE A 1158 -36.74 -18.23 20.22
N ILE A 1159 -37.46 -18.67 21.26
CA ILE A 1159 -37.01 -19.75 22.14
C ILE A 1159 -37.42 -21.06 21.49
N LEU A 1160 -36.46 -21.93 21.24
CA LEU A 1160 -36.67 -23.26 20.70
C LEU A 1160 -37.16 -24.23 21.79
N ASP A 1161 -37.69 -25.39 21.39
CA ASP A 1161 -38.19 -26.39 22.36
C ASP A 1161 -37.08 -26.90 23.30
N ASN A 1162 -35.83 -26.92 22.85
CA ASN A 1162 -34.62 -27.23 23.64
C ASN A 1162 -34.07 -26.04 24.46
N GLY A 1163 -34.88 -25.01 24.71
CA GLY A 1163 -34.52 -23.83 25.52
C GLY A 1163 -33.60 -22.81 24.84
N GLN A 1164 -32.97 -23.12 23.69
CA GLN A 1164 -32.03 -22.22 23.03
C GLN A 1164 -32.73 -21.02 22.38
N TYR A 1165 -32.09 -19.85 22.45
CA TYR A 1165 -32.53 -18.64 21.79
C TYR A 1165 -31.94 -18.54 20.38
N VAL A 1166 -32.78 -18.24 19.39
CA VAL A 1166 -32.34 -17.87 18.02
C VAL A 1166 -32.97 -16.54 17.59
N THR A 1167 -32.32 -15.85 16.65
CA THR A 1167 -32.84 -14.58 16.12
C THR A 1167 -34.16 -14.77 15.36
N ALA A 1168 -35.15 -13.94 15.66
CA ALA A 1168 -36.44 -13.91 14.96
C ALA A 1168 -36.43 -12.96 13.73
N ASN A 1169 -35.24 -12.60 13.24
CA ASN A 1169 -35.03 -11.75 12.08
C ASN A 1169 -35.48 -12.46 10.79
N ARG A 1170 -36.49 -11.89 10.11
CA ARG A 1170 -37.11 -12.39 8.88
C ARG A 1170 -36.17 -12.55 7.69
N LYS A 1171 -35.00 -11.89 7.67
CA LYS A 1171 -33.98 -12.09 6.62
C LYS A 1171 -33.18 -13.38 6.84
N LEU A 1172 -33.07 -13.84 8.10
CA LEU A 1172 -32.23 -14.97 8.52
C LEU A 1172 -33.04 -16.25 8.75
N VAL A 1173 -34.30 -16.12 9.20
CA VAL A 1173 -35.26 -17.21 9.37
C VAL A 1173 -36.60 -16.95 8.65
N GLN A 1174 -37.26 -18.02 8.24
CA GLN A 1174 -38.57 -18.00 7.57
C GLN A 1174 -39.56 -18.90 8.31
N MET A 1175 -40.77 -18.42 8.55
CA MET A 1175 -41.87 -19.21 9.14
C MET A 1175 -42.17 -20.49 8.35
N GLY A 1176 -42.54 -21.54 9.09
CA GLY A 1176 -42.92 -22.84 8.55
C GLY A 1176 -41.75 -23.69 8.06
N HIS A 1177 -42.09 -24.86 7.53
CA HIS A 1177 -41.16 -25.77 6.89
C HIS A 1177 -40.95 -25.37 5.42
N ARG A 1178 -39.74 -24.93 5.06
CA ARG A 1178 -39.36 -24.63 3.67
C ARG A 1178 -38.46 -25.73 3.14
N ARG A 1179 -39.00 -26.58 2.28
CA ARG A 1179 -38.22 -27.57 1.50
C ARG A 1179 -37.16 -26.84 0.67
N LEU A 1180 -35.91 -27.30 0.76
CA LEU A 1180 -34.80 -26.86 -0.10
C LEU A 1180 -34.38 -28.02 -1.01
N PRO A 1181 -33.95 -27.77 -2.25
CA PRO A 1181 -33.41 -28.82 -3.11
C PRO A 1181 -32.22 -29.52 -2.46
N LYS A 1182 -32.25 -30.85 -2.37
CA LYS A 1182 -31.09 -31.67 -1.97
C LYS A 1182 -30.11 -31.85 -3.14
N SER A 1183 -30.62 -31.87 -4.37
CA SER A 1183 -29.80 -31.90 -5.59
C SER A 1183 -30.50 -31.22 -6.77
N VAL A 1184 -29.71 -30.85 -7.79
CA VAL A 1184 -30.19 -30.32 -9.07
C VAL A 1184 -29.46 -31.01 -10.23
N ARG A 1185 -30.12 -31.14 -11.39
CA ARG A 1185 -29.53 -31.71 -12.61
C ARG A 1185 -29.38 -30.61 -13.67
N ALA A 1186 -28.25 -30.55 -14.35
CA ALA A 1186 -28.05 -29.66 -15.48
C ALA A 1186 -28.91 -30.08 -16.69
N LYS A 1187 -29.61 -29.12 -17.30
CA LYS A 1187 -30.40 -29.32 -18.53
C LYS A 1187 -29.55 -29.26 -19.80
N GLY A 1188 -28.31 -28.77 -19.69
CA GLY A 1188 -27.33 -28.72 -20.77
C GLY A 1188 -25.95 -28.38 -20.19
N ALA A 1189 -25.06 -27.82 -21.01
CA ALA A 1189 -23.75 -27.40 -20.54
C ALA A 1189 -23.87 -26.32 -19.44
N ILE A 1190 -23.05 -26.40 -18.40
CA ILE A 1190 -23.12 -25.51 -17.24
C ILE A 1190 -21.74 -25.22 -16.66
N ASN A 1191 -21.52 -23.97 -16.25
CA ASN A 1191 -20.32 -23.55 -15.52
C ASN A 1191 -20.57 -23.59 -14.01
N ARG A 1192 -19.60 -24.11 -13.25
CA ARG A 1192 -19.41 -23.84 -11.83
C ARG A 1192 -18.41 -22.69 -11.68
N TYR A 1193 -18.63 -21.87 -10.66
CA TYR A 1193 -17.87 -20.67 -10.37
C TYR A 1193 -17.45 -20.67 -8.90
N ALA A 1194 -16.30 -20.09 -8.57
CA ALA A 1194 -15.82 -20.01 -7.20
C ALA A 1194 -16.71 -19.11 -6.31
N ASN A 1195 -17.29 -18.05 -6.88
CA ASN A 1195 -18.07 -17.05 -6.15
C ASN A 1195 -19.56 -17.01 -6.54
N VAL A 1196 -20.39 -16.42 -5.68
CA VAL A 1196 -21.85 -16.32 -5.83
C VAL A 1196 -22.31 -15.43 -6.99
N ASN A 1197 -21.50 -14.44 -7.38
CA ASN A 1197 -21.83 -13.56 -8.51
C ASN A 1197 -21.71 -14.29 -9.86
N LEU A 1198 -20.94 -15.39 -9.90
CA LEU A 1198 -20.54 -16.13 -11.09
C LEU A 1198 -19.57 -15.37 -12.00
N THR A 1199 -18.61 -14.64 -11.42
CA THR A 1199 -17.55 -13.96 -12.19
C THR A 1199 -16.31 -14.82 -12.40
N LYS A 1200 -15.80 -15.52 -11.37
CA LYS A 1200 -14.65 -16.46 -11.51
C LYS A 1200 -15.14 -17.88 -11.79
N LYS A 1201 -15.19 -18.28 -13.07
CA LYS A 1201 -15.46 -19.67 -13.53
C LYS A 1201 -14.36 -20.59 -12.97
N ASN A 1202 -14.72 -21.78 -12.48
CA ASN A 1202 -13.75 -22.74 -11.93
C ASN A 1202 -14.02 -24.23 -12.28
N LYS A 1203 -15.07 -24.54 -13.05
CA LYS A 1203 -15.17 -25.79 -13.83
C LYS A 1203 -16.25 -25.63 -14.91
N HIS A 1204 -15.98 -26.10 -16.12
CA HIS A 1204 -17.02 -26.34 -17.11
C HIS A 1204 -17.56 -27.77 -16.98
N TYR A 1205 -18.83 -27.98 -17.32
CA TYR A 1205 -19.44 -29.30 -17.49
C TYR A 1205 -20.18 -29.30 -18.84
N PRO A 1206 -19.79 -30.14 -19.82
CA PRO A 1206 -20.40 -30.16 -21.14
C PRO A 1206 -21.82 -30.73 -21.13
N LYS A 1207 -22.56 -30.51 -22.23
CA LYS A 1207 -23.99 -30.88 -22.38
C LYS A 1207 -24.25 -32.38 -22.13
N SER A 1208 -23.36 -33.24 -22.63
CA SER A 1208 -23.40 -34.70 -22.49
C SER A 1208 -23.37 -35.19 -21.04
N ALA A 1209 -22.67 -34.49 -20.15
CA ALA A 1209 -22.44 -34.94 -18.78
C ALA A 1209 -23.70 -34.93 -17.88
N HIS A 1210 -24.81 -34.30 -18.33
CA HIS A 1210 -26.10 -34.21 -17.62
C HIS A 1210 -26.00 -33.94 -16.10
N LYS A 1211 -24.99 -33.14 -15.69
CA LYS A 1211 -24.39 -33.30 -14.37
C LYS A 1211 -25.39 -33.07 -13.23
N ARG A 1212 -25.49 -34.04 -12.33
CA ARG A 1212 -26.17 -33.91 -11.04
C ARG A 1212 -25.22 -33.25 -10.03
N PHE A 1213 -25.72 -32.26 -9.30
CA PHE A 1213 -25.01 -31.54 -8.25
C PHE A 1213 -25.75 -31.71 -6.92
N LYS A 1214 -25.05 -32.14 -5.87
CA LYS A 1214 -25.51 -32.07 -4.48
C LYS A 1214 -25.52 -30.60 -4.05
N VAL A 1215 -26.61 -30.16 -3.42
CA VAL A 1215 -26.82 -28.77 -3.01
C VAL A 1215 -26.59 -28.64 -1.51
N TYR A 1216 -25.59 -27.84 -1.13
CA TYR A 1216 -25.18 -27.59 0.26
C TYR A 1216 -25.74 -26.27 0.81
N GLY A 1217 -26.71 -25.68 0.10
CA GLY A 1217 -27.31 -24.38 0.40
C GLY A 1217 -27.63 -23.59 -0.87
N PHE A 1218 -28.25 -22.43 -0.68
CA PHE A 1218 -28.58 -21.49 -1.74
C PHE A 1218 -28.18 -20.07 -1.33
N ASP A 1219 -27.86 -19.25 -2.31
CA ASP A 1219 -27.52 -17.85 -2.10
C ASP A 1219 -27.96 -17.02 -3.32
N TYR A 1220 -27.69 -15.72 -3.33
CA TYR A 1220 -28.05 -14.83 -4.44
C TYR A 1220 -26.84 -13.96 -4.85
N SER A 1221 -26.66 -13.77 -6.16
CA SER A 1221 -25.69 -12.79 -6.66
C SER A 1221 -26.04 -11.38 -6.18
N ASP A 1222 -25.08 -10.47 -6.33
CA ASP A 1222 -25.30 -9.02 -6.17
C ASP A 1222 -25.78 -8.64 -4.76
N ALA A 1223 -25.44 -9.44 -3.74
CA ALA A 1223 -25.93 -9.35 -2.36
C ALA A 1223 -25.99 -7.90 -1.82
N ASN A 1224 -24.93 -7.14 -2.03
CA ASN A 1224 -24.74 -5.77 -1.54
C ASN A 1224 -25.18 -4.68 -2.55
N SER A 1225 -25.63 -5.04 -3.75
CA SER A 1225 -26.03 -4.08 -4.77
C SER A 1225 -27.41 -3.49 -4.49
N VAL A 1226 -27.51 -2.16 -4.46
CA VAL A 1226 -28.79 -1.43 -4.37
C VAL A 1226 -29.51 -1.31 -5.72
N SER A 1227 -28.79 -1.53 -6.83
CA SER A 1227 -29.30 -1.42 -8.21
C SER A 1227 -29.65 -2.76 -8.87
N HIS A 1228 -29.08 -3.88 -8.41
CA HIS A 1228 -29.27 -5.20 -9.01
C HIS A 1228 -30.07 -6.13 -8.08
N HIS A 1229 -31.12 -6.79 -8.60
CA HIS A 1229 -32.00 -7.63 -7.78
C HIS A 1229 -31.24 -8.75 -7.04
N GLY A 1230 -30.33 -9.43 -7.74
CA GLY A 1230 -29.67 -10.64 -7.27
C GLY A 1230 -30.36 -11.91 -7.77
N ARG A 1231 -29.63 -12.77 -8.46
CA ARG A 1231 -30.15 -14.00 -9.10
C ARG A 1231 -29.81 -15.21 -8.23
N LEU A 1232 -30.75 -16.16 -8.09
CA LEU A 1232 -30.56 -17.36 -7.27
C LEU A 1232 -29.33 -18.18 -7.72
N ARG A 1233 -28.64 -18.75 -6.75
CA ARG A 1233 -27.48 -19.64 -6.88
C ARG A 1233 -27.66 -20.85 -5.97
N TYR A 1234 -27.17 -22.01 -6.39
CA TYR A 1234 -26.99 -23.15 -5.50
C TYR A 1234 -25.52 -23.32 -5.17
N ARG A 1235 -25.21 -23.46 -3.88
CA ARG A 1235 -23.87 -23.80 -3.39
C ARG A 1235 -23.67 -25.30 -3.56
N VAL A 1236 -22.64 -25.67 -4.29
CA VAL A 1236 -22.29 -27.05 -4.67
C VAL A 1236 -20.86 -27.35 -4.20
N ALA A 1237 -20.37 -28.57 -4.43
CA ALA A 1237 -18.98 -28.91 -4.12
C ALA A 1237 -18.02 -27.95 -4.88
N ASN A 1238 -17.19 -27.26 -4.10
CA ASN A 1238 -16.14 -26.32 -4.51
C ASN A 1238 -16.66 -25.18 -5.41
N GLY A 1239 -17.86 -24.65 -5.13
CA GLY A 1239 -18.34 -23.40 -5.75
C GLY A 1239 -19.86 -23.21 -5.78
N TYR A 1240 -20.30 -22.41 -6.75
CA TYR A 1240 -21.69 -22.05 -7.02
C TYR A 1240 -22.06 -22.34 -8.48
N ILE A 1241 -23.32 -22.70 -8.70
CA ILE A 1241 -23.94 -22.78 -10.04
C ILE A 1241 -25.17 -21.88 -10.11
N THR A 1242 -25.62 -21.55 -11.32
CA THR A 1242 -26.85 -20.79 -11.53
C THR A 1242 -28.07 -21.54 -10.98
N GLY A 1243 -28.90 -20.86 -10.18
CA GLY A 1243 -30.17 -21.38 -9.67
C GLY A 1243 -31.34 -21.20 -10.64
N ASN A 1244 -31.08 -20.75 -11.87
CA ASN A 1244 -32.11 -20.48 -12.88
C ASN A 1244 -32.61 -21.79 -13.53
N THR A 1245 -33.91 -22.06 -13.40
CA THR A 1245 -34.61 -23.26 -13.89
C THR A 1245 -34.64 -23.42 -15.42
N LYS A 1246 -34.18 -22.43 -16.20
CA LYS A 1246 -33.88 -22.63 -17.63
C LYS A 1246 -32.69 -23.56 -17.85
N TYR A 1247 -31.69 -23.53 -16.96
CA TYR A 1247 -30.42 -24.26 -17.11
C TYR A 1247 -30.31 -25.51 -16.22
N ILE A 1248 -31.16 -25.62 -15.20
CA ILE A 1248 -31.20 -26.75 -14.25
C ILE A 1248 -32.64 -27.23 -14.00
N SER A 1249 -32.81 -28.50 -13.67
CA SER A 1249 -34.00 -29.03 -13.01
C SER A 1249 -33.73 -29.31 -11.53
N ILE A 1250 -34.72 -29.03 -10.68
CA ILE A 1250 -34.69 -29.42 -9.27
C ILE A 1250 -35.07 -30.89 -9.17
N LEU A 1251 -34.23 -31.68 -8.51
CA LEU A 1251 -34.57 -33.05 -8.11
C LEU A 1251 -35.17 -32.98 -6.70
N LYS A 1252 -36.26 -33.73 -6.48
CA LYS A 1252 -36.97 -33.78 -5.19
C LYS A 1252 -36.13 -34.53 -4.14
#